data_AF-A0A7X8XNJ1-F1
#
_entry.id   AF-A0A7X8XNJ1-F1
#
_cell.length_a   1.000
_cell.length_b   1.000
_cell.length_c   1.000
_cell.angle_alpha   90.00
_cell.angle_beta   90.00
_cell.angle_gamma   90.00
#
_symmetry.space_group_name_H-M   'P 1'
#
loop_
_entity.id
_entity.type
_entity.pdbx_description
1 polymer ?
#
loop_
_entity_poly.entity_id
_entity_poly.type
_entity_poly.pdbx_seq_one_letter_code
_entity_poly.pdbx_strand_id
1 'polypeptide(L)'
;MRSRIPGLRLFLFLLLGLLVFVPWTARSQADVSAGLFYYFRDQVIPLNVVPNLVAVRLAPGATLKQKTGRVQTPGQGAWRLVSISGKKDASEQAREMLGESGVEFTSPVVQAEGARAILTDQLLVRFRPEATPEQIDSALQGLTPIPRENLAARSHLVRVATRSGLETLQQANRLAQLPFVQYAEPNFMNLLDEALQPAPDFEALKARFSGPVRFKAARTAPLPEPLEQRGAATWTTILDEDFSKAFPGPGWAVSGNPTWGRVGFSETEVRLWPAAGGEDAVPWQGGTPSNLEARMVYGPFDLSDAQFARMVIRLDEEVSKWENENLSVLYSTDGVNFSLVDTWSQGRGDYGYGYSFNQDRGEARRPGVIADLRGQPQVWIGISYSTPDRAVWDDDEDDDEDDNNTDEPVGFPGPFIKSIQIKKATRSGRAISNDPLSPMQWHLDNTGQTGGTPGADIRAVNAWARTEVDPDLVVAVIDTGVENHEDLNWIPGYDATGGGGPGTPGPNQGHGTSCAGLIGAIGNNGIGVIGVAPGVQIMPVRMTDDCGRFAKHDDIAAGIRWAFQNGARVLSNSWSIYLPSAEIHEAIIEATEAGAVVLFSASNFQGEAVRYPARYPEVIAVGSSNQCDEPKRIDDQSM
;
A
#
# COMPACT_ATOMS: atom_id res chain seq x y z
N MET A 1 5.31 20.40 -92.83
CA MET A 1 4.09 19.68 -93.23
C MET A 1 3.62 18.82 -92.06
N ARG A 2 2.30 18.85 -91.78
CA ARG A 2 1.41 17.89 -91.07
C ARG A 2 2.04 16.49 -90.78
N SER A 3 1.81 15.73 -89.70
CA SER A 3 0.72 15.63 -88.71
C SER A 3 0.93 14.44 -87.74
N ARG A 4 0.24 14.48 -86.57
CA ARG A 4 -0.38 13.39 -85.76
C ARG A 4 0.47 12.56 -84.74
N ILE A 5 -0.09 12.51 -83.53
CA ILE A 5 0.17 11.74 -82.27
C ILE A 5 -0.73 10.45 -82.28
N PRO A 6 -0.68 9.41 -81.37
CA PRO A 6 0.21 9.04 -80.23
C PRO A 6 0.73 7.56 -80.23
N GLY A 7 1.66 7.23 -79.31
CA GLY A 7 1.94 5.84 -78.91
C GLY A 7 2.97 5.70 -77.78
N LEU A 8 2.53 5.16 -76.65
CA LEU A 8 3.17 4.95 -75.34
C LEU A 8 4.33 3.91 -75.34
N ARG A 9 5.39 4.14 -74.53
CA ARG A 9 6.18 3.18 -73.69
C ARG A 9 7.59 3.75 -73.38
N LEU A 10 7.80 4.34 -72.20
CA LEU A 10 8.30 3.74 -70.94
C LEU A 10 9.78 3.28 -71.02
N PHE A 11 10.66 4.10 -70.44
CA PHE A 11 12.09 3.84 -70.20
C PHE A 11 12.34 4.18 -68.73
N LEU A 12 12.81 3.23 -67.91
CA LEU A 12 13.73 3.55 -66.82
C LEU A 12 14.46 2.31 -66.28
N PHE A 13 15.70 2.56 -65.88
CA PHE A 13 16.81 1.66 -65.62
C PHE A 13 16.66 0.76 -64.38
N LEU A 14 17.22 -0.45 -64.49
CA LEU A 14 17.58 -1.35 -63.40
C LEU A 14 18.72 -0.79 -62.55
N LEU A 15 18.57 -0.82 -61.23
CA LEU A 15 19.68 -0.84 -60.27
C LEU A 15 19.34 -1.86 -59.18
N LEU A 16 20.07 -2.98 -59.18
CA LEU A 16 20.02 -4.03 -58.17
C LEU A 16 20.55 -3.48 -56.85
N GLY A 17 19.69 -3.42 -55.83
CA GLY A 17 20.09 -3.37 -54.42
C GLY A 17 19.51 -4.60 -53.73
N LEU A 18 20.39 -5.52 -53.32
CA LEU A 18 20.04 -6.68 -52.48
C LEU A 18 19.50 -6.15 -51.14
N LEU A 19 18.18 -6.13 -50.98
CA LEU A 19 17.53 -6.05 -49.67
C LEU A 19 17.60 -7.43 -49.05
N VAL A 20 18.47 -7.60 -48.06
CA VAL A 20 18.40 -8.71 -47.11
C VAL A 20 17.08 -8.53 -46.36
N PHE A 21 16.05 -9.27 -46.77
CA PHE A 21 14.89 -9.53 -45.94
C PHE A 21 15.40 -10.33 -44.74
N VAL A 22 15.67 -9.63 -43.63
CA VAL A 22 15.64 -10.29 -42.32
C VAL A 22 14.19 -10.73 -42.14
N PRO A 23 13.88 -12.03 -42.00
CA PRO A 23 12.51 -12.45 -41.76
C PRO A 23 12.08 -11.83 -40.44
N TRP A 24 11.09 -10.95 -40.52
CA TRP A 24 10.41 -10.43 -39.35
C TRP A 24 9.84 -11.64 -38.62
N THR A 25 10.30 -11.90 -37.40
CA THR A 25 9.58 -12.82 -36.53
C THR A 25 8.27 -12.13 -36.21
N ALA A 26 7.21 -12.49 -36.94
CA ALA A 26 5.85 -12.17 -36.56
C ALA A 26 5.71 -12.51 -35.07
N ARG A 27 5.18 -11.57 -34.26
CA ARG A 27 4.84 -11.86 -32.86
C ARG A 27 4.07 -13.17 -32.87
N SER A 28 4.60 -14.18 -32.19
CA SER A 28 3.97 -15.51 -32.18
C SER A 28 2.56 -15.32 -31.67
N GLN A 29 1.55 -15.61 -32.51
CA GLN A 29 0.21 -15.92 -32.05
C GLN A 29 0.35 -17.19 -31.21
N ALA A 30 0.77 -17.04 -29.95
CA ALA A 30 0.44 -18.03 -28.95
C ALA A 30 -1.08 -18.09 -28.91
N ASP A 31 -1.62 -19.30 -28.87
CA ASP A 31 -3.04 -19.63 -28.93
C ASP A 31 -3.83 -18.89 -27.84
N VAL A 32 -4.24 -17.63 -28.08
CA VAL A 32 -5.09 -16.87 -27.15
C VAL A 32 -6.54 -17.26 -27.40
N SER A 33 -6.91 -18.47 -26.97
CA SER A 33 -8.31 -18.87 -26.95
C SER A 33 -9.03 -18.09 -25.83
N ALA A 34 -9.94 -17.20 -26.22
CA ALA A 34 -11.02 -16.58 -25.43
C ALA A 34 -10.70 -15.62 -24.24
N GLY A 35 -9.45 -15.32 -23.91
CA GLY A 35 -9.08 -14.43 -22.78
C GLY A 35 -8.80 -12.95 -23.14
N LEU A 36 -8.84 -12.05 -22.14
CA LEU A 36 -8.32 -10.68 -22.28
C LEU A 36 -6.79 -10.68 -22.19
N PHE A 37 -6.11 -9.73 -22.84
CA PHE A 37 -4.64 -9.61 -22.83
C PHE A 37 -4.21 -8.23 -23.32
N TYR A 38 -2.96 -7.83 -23.04
CA TYR A 38 -2.29 -6.68 -23.64
C TYR A 38 -0.87 -7.01 -24.10
N TYR A 39 -0.27 -6.13 -24.89
CA TYR A 39 1.12 -6.27 -25.37
C TYR A 39 2.05 -5.34 -24.61
N PHE A 40 3.09 -5.93 -24.01
CA PHE A 40 4.15 -5.19 -23.34
C PHE A 40 5.52 -5.66 -23.85
N ARG A 41 6.31 -4.74 -24.43
CA ARG A 41 7.69 -5.00 -24.92
C ARG A 41 7.84 -6.36 -25.64
N ASP A 42 6.99 -6.56 -26.65
CA ASP A 42 6.94 -7.77 -27.50
C ASP A 42 6.45 -9.07 -26.80
N GLN A 43 6.01 -8.99 -25.54
CA GLN A 43 5.35 -10.06 -24.81
C GLN A 43 3.81 -9.87 -24.81
N VAL A 44 3.09 -10.98 -24.70
CA VAL A 44 1.65 -11.01 -24.47
C VAL A 44 1.40 -11.25 -22.99
N ILE A 45 0.73 -10.32 -22.32
CA ILE A 45 0.39 -10.43 -20.91
C ILE A 45 -1.10 -10.79 -20.79
N PRO A 46 -1.45 -12.00 -20.31
CA PRO A 46 -2.84 -12.43 -20.17
C PRO A 46 -3.51 -11.73 -18.98
N LEU A 47 -4.72 -11.21 -19.19
CA LEU A 47 -5.58 -10.59 -18.19
C LEU A 47 -6.78 -11.51 -17.91
N ASN A 48 -6.88 -12.04 -16.70
CA ASN A 48 -8.05 -12.77 -16.23
C ASN A 48 -9.11 -11.79 -15.72
N VAL A 49 -10.39 -12.01 -15.99
CA VAL A 49 -11.43 -11.17 -15.41
C VAL A 49 -11.68 -11.62 -13.98
N VAL A 50 -11.65 -10.69 -13.01
CA VAL A 50 -12.04 -10.99 -11.63
C VAL A 50 -13.54 -11.31 -11.62
N PRO A 51 -13.94 -12.52 -11.20
CA PRO A 51 -15.35 -12.86 -11.16
C PRO A 51 -16.09 -11.92 -10.21
N ASN A 52 -17.30 -11.56 -10.60
CA ASN A 52 -18.24 -10.83 -9.77
C ASN A 52 -17.83 -9.41 -9.35
N LEU A 53 -16.86 -8.77 -10.03
CA LEU A 53 -16.41 -7.42 -9.68
C LEU A 53 -16.27 -6.51 -10.90
N VAL A 54 -16.97 -5.39 -10.87
CA VAL A 54 -16.95 -4.35 -11.92
C VAL A 54 -16.56 -3.02 -11.31
N ALA A 55 -15.66 -2.29 -11.97
CA ALA A 55 -15.37 -0.90 -11.66
C ALA A 55 -16.25 0.03 -12.50
N VAL A 56 -16.96 0.95 -11.85
CA VAL A 56 -17.90 1.88 -12.46
C VAL A 56 -17.53 3.30 -12.08
N ARG A 57 -17.33 4.19 -13.06
CA ARG A 57 -17.19 5.63 -12.85
C ARG A 57 -18.57 6.29 -12.98
N LEU A 58 -18.99 7.09 -12.00
CA LEU A 58 -20.29 7.77 -11.93
C LEU A 58 -20.17 9.28 -12.13
N ALA A 59 -21.17 9.90 -12.76
CA ALA A 59 -21.26 11.35 -12.86
C ALA A 59 -21.31 11.98 -11.45
N PRO A 60 -20.80 13.21 -11.27
CA PRO A 60 -20.89 13.91 -9.98
C PRO A 60 -22.33 13.94 -9.45
N GLY A 61 -22.53 13.47 -8.22
CA GLY A 61 -23.85 13.40 -7.58
C GLY A 61 -24.74 12.24 -8.02
N ALA A 62 -24.30 11.40 -8.97
CA ALA A 62 -25.03 10.20 -9.36
C ALA A 62 -24.80 9.04 -8.37
N THR A 63 -25.85 8.26 -8.14
CA THR A 63 -25.83 7.02 -7.37
C THR A 63 -26.21 5.84 -8.27
N LEU A 64 -25.69 4.65 -7.97
CA LEU A 64 -26.14 3.42 -8.63
C LEU A 64 -27.45 2.94 -8.00
N LYS A 65 -28.36 2.43 -8.82
CA LYS A 65 -29.59 1.81 -8.31
C LYS A 65 -29.23 0.52 -7.55
N GLN A 66 -29.83 0.30 -6.38
CA GLN A 66 -29.56 -0.88 -5.53
C GLN A 66 -29.70 -2.24 -6.27
N LYS A 67 -30.49 -2.29 -7.34
CA LYS A 67 -30.70 -3.51 -8.14
C LYS A 67 -29.45 -4.01 -8.88
N THR A 68 -28.38 -3.21 -9.03
CA THR A 68 -27.23 -3.58 -9.87
C THR A 68 -26.01 -4.14 -9.12
N GLY A 69 -26.19 -4.59 -7.88
CA GLY A 69 -25.13 -5.20 -7.06
C GLY A 69 -24.71 -4.34 -5.87
N ARG A 70 -23.85 -4.88 -5.00
CA ARG A 70 -23.40 -4.22 -3.76
C ARG A 70 -22.15 -3.38 -4.02
N VAL A 71 -22.21 -2.07 -3.78
CA VAL A 71 -21.05 -1.17 -3.87
C VAL A 71 -20.12 -1.46 -2.68
N GLN A 72 -18.89 -1.89 -2.92
CA GLN A 72 -17.96 -2.31 -1.86
C GLN A 72 -17.15 -1.15 -1.27
N THR A 73 -17.13 0.04 -1.87
CA THR A 73 -16.34 1.18 -1.36
C THR A 73 -16.84 2.51 -1.91
N PRO A 74 -17.00 3.56 -1.09
CA PRO A 74 -17.12 4.92 -1.59
C PRO A 74 -15.74 5.37 -2.08
N GLY A 75 -15.48 5.24 -3.38
CA GLY A 75 -14.21 5.68 -3.96
C GLY A 75 -14.10 7.22 -4.03
N GLN A 76 -12.89 7.76 -3.89
CA GLN A 76 -12.57 9.11 -4.36
C GLN A 76 -12.52 9.19 -5.89
N GLY A 77 -12.93 10.33 -6.42
CA GLY A 77 -13.35 10.41 -7.81
C GLY A 77 -14.58 9.55 -8.08
N ALA A 78 -15.06 9.64 -9.30
CA ALA A 78 -16.29 9.00 -9.74
C ALA A 78 -16.30 7.45 -9.65
N TRP A 79 -15.19 6.76 -9.36
CA TRP A 79 -15.09 5.29 -9.41
C TRP A 79 -15.69 4.56 -8.20
N ARG A 80 -16.41 3.46 -8.45
CA ARG A 80 -17.06 2.56 -7.49
C ARG A 80 -16.79 1.12 -7.89
N LEU A 81 -16.43 0.27 -6.94
CA LEU A 81 -16.38 -1.17 -7.15
C LEU A 81 -17.74 -1.77 -6.84
N VAL A 82 -18.34 -2.43 -7.83
CA VAL A 82 -19.66 -3.05 -7.74
C VAL A 82 -19.48 -4.56 -7.74
N SER A 83 -19.83 -5.16 -6.61
CA SER A 83 -19.96 -6.61 -6.48
C SER A 83 -21.26 -7.05 -7.11
N ILE A 84 -21.18 -7.96 -8.07
CA ILE A 84 -22.37 -8.43 -8.80
C ILE A 84 -22.77 -9.80 -8.24
N SER A 85 -24.06 -10.02 -8.02
CA SER A 85 -24.59 -11.29 -7.55
C SER A 85 -25.08 -12.14 -8.74
N GLY A 86 -24.72 -13.42 -8.78
CA GLY A 86 -25.16 -14.37 -9.81
C GLY A 86 -24.02 -14.98 -10.64
N LYS A 87 -24.37 -15.75 -11.68
CA LYS A 87 -23.44 -16.44 -12.60
C LYS A 87 -23.01 -15.57 -13.82
N LYS A 88 -23.28 -14.27 -13.80
CA LYS A 88 -22.99 -13.38 -14.95
C LYS A 88 -21.50 -13.07 -15.05
N ASP A 89 -20.98 -13.03 -16.27
CA ASP A 89 -19.61 -12.64 -16.54
C ASP A 89 -19.40 -11.15 -16.22
N ALA A 90 -18.32 -10.79 -15.50
CA ALA A 90 -18.11 -9.40 -15.09
C ALA A 90 -17.84 -8.46 -16.28
N SER A 91 -17.35 -8.97 -17.41
CA SER A 91 -17.22 -8.17 -18.64
C SER A 91 -18.57 -7.91 -19.30
N GLU A 92 -19.49 -8.88 -19.24
CA GLU A 92 -20.89 -8.69 -19.67
C GLU A 92 -21.61 -7.69 -18.77
N GLN A 93 -21.49 -7.85 -17.46
CA GLN A 93 -22.12 -6.95 -16.50
C GLN A 93 -21.57 -5.51 -16.59
N ALA A 94 -20.27 -5.34 -16.84
CA ALA A 94 -19.68 -4.03 -17.13
C ALA A 94 -20.32 -3.38 -18.36
N ARG A 95 -20.70 -4.14 -19.39
CA ARG A 95 -21.41 -3.60 -20.57
C ARG A 95 -22.84 -3.21 -20.24
N GLU A 96 -23.56 -4.02 -19.46
CA GLU A 96 -24.93 -3.70 -19.04
C GLU A 96 -24.96 -2.39 -18.22
N MET A 97 -24.04 -2.24 -17.27
CA MET A 97 -23.93 -1.07 -16.39
C MET A 97 -23.69 0.24 -17.15
N LEU A 98 -23.18 0.22 -18.38
CA LEU A 98 -23.04 1.44 -19.19
C LEU A 98 -24.38 2.08 -19.55
N GLY A 99 -25.44 1.27 -19.61
CA GLY A 99 -26.81 1.71 -19.88
C GLY A 99 -27.49 2.36 -18.68
N GLU A 100 -26.90 2.31 -17.49
CA GLU A 100 -27.49 2.90 -16.29
C GLU A 100 -27.32 4.42 -16.24
N SER A 101 -28.36 5.08 -15.75
CA SER A 101 -28.36 6.53 -15.56
C SER A 101 -27.27 6.93 -14.57
N GLY A 102 -26.48 7.93 -14.94
CA GLY A 102 -25.41 8.45 -14.08
C GLY A 102 -24.11 7.65 -14.11
N VAL A 103 -24.04 6.52 -14.83
CA VAL A 103 -22.76 5.86 -15.11
C VAL A 103 -22.02 6.61 -16.20
N GLU A 104 -20.76 6.96 -16.00
CA GLU A 104 -19.88 7.58 -17.01
C GLU A 104 -18.93 6.58 -17.66
N PHE A 105 -18.45 5.59 -16.91
CA PHE A 105 -17.49 4.62 -17.42
C PHE A 105 -17.64 3.27 -16.72
N THR A 106 -17.32 2.16 -17.39
CA THR A 106 -17.23 0.85 -16.76
C THR A 106 -16.00 0.08 -17.22
N SER A 107 -15.48 -0.76 -16.33
CA SER A 107 -14.42 -1.72 -16.62
C SER A 107 -14.69 -2.98 -15.81
N PRO A 108 -14.54 -4.19 -16.37
CA PRO A 108 -14.32 -5.34 -15.50
C PRO A 108 -13.05 -5.08 -14.68
N VAL A 109 -13.01 -5.58 -13.45
CA VAL A 109 -11.73 -5.68 -12.75
C VAL A 109 -10.97 -6.83 -13.38
N VAL A 110 -9.75 -6.56 -13.83
CA VAL A 110 -8.89 -7.56 -14.46
C VAL A 110 -7.77 -7.96 -13.52
N GLN A 111 -7.26 -9.17 -13.70
CA GLN A 111 -6.25 -9.80 -12.90
C GLN A 111 -5.18 -10.44 -13.78
N ALA A 112 -3.95 -9.94 -13.76
CA ALA A 112 -2.82 -10.62 -14.38
C ALA A 112 -1.83 -10.99 -13.29
N GLU A 113 -1.21 -12.17 -13.40
CA GLU A 113 -0.32 -12.69 -12.36
C GLU A 113 -0.94 -12.43 -10.97
N GLY A 114 -2.08 -13.04 -10.63
CA GLY A 114 -2.66 -12.90 -9.27
C GLY A 114 -3.14 -11.51 -8.83
N ALA A 115 -3.10 -10.47 -9.68
CA ALA A 115 -3.34 -9.12 -9.20
C ALA A 115 -4.27 -8.19 -9.96
N ARG A 116 -5.04 -7.40 -9.21
CA ARG A 116 -6.22 -6.70 -9.70
C ARG A 116 -5.93 -5.27 -10.19
N ALA A 117 -6.55 -4.88 -11.29
CA ALA A 117 -6.45 -3.55 -11.86
C ALA A 117 -7.74 -3.14 -12.59
N ILE A 118 -7.92 -1.83 -12.78
CA ILE A 118 -8.97 -1.20 -13.57
C ILE A 118 -8.39 -0.73 -14.91
N LEU A 119 -9.09 -1.03 -16.01
CA LEU A 119 -8.80 -0.49 -17.34
C LEU A 119 -9.41 0.91 -17.45
N THR A 120 -8.62 1.92 -17.81
CA THR A 120 -9.09 3.31 -17.91
C THR A 120 -9.49 3.69 -19.35
N ASP A 121 -9.85 4.96 -19.58
CA ASP A 121 -10.08 5.53 -20.92
C ASP A 121 -8.78 6.00 -21.61
N GLN A 122 -7.62 5.70 -21.02
CA GLN A 122 -6.33 6.24 -21.44
C GLN A 122 -5.39 5.14 -21.90
N LEU A 123 -4.60 5.44 -22.92
CA LEU A 123 -3.58 4.58 -23.49
C LEU A 123 -2.24 5.27 -23.41
N LEU A 124 -1.21 4.55 -22.98
CA LEU A 124 0.15 4.90 -23.34
C LEU A 124 0.54 4.16 -24.60
N VAL A 125 1.06 4.91 -25.57
CA VAL A 125 1.58 4.39 -26.83
C VAL A 125 3.01 4.85 -26.97
N ARG A 126 3.94 3.91 -27.11
CA ARG A 126 5.34 4.23 -27.40
C ARG A 126 5.71 3.79 -28.80
N PHE A 127 6.34 4.69 -29.55
CA PHE A 127 6.82 4.42 -30.90
C PHE A 127 8.29 4.06 -30.91
N ARG A 128 8.66 3.15 -31.80
CA ARG A 128 10.05 2.74 -32.00
C ARG A 128 10.87 3.90 -32.57
N PRO A 129 12.21 3.90 -32.37
CA PRO A 129 13.03 5.01 -32.83
C PRO A 129 13.02 5.29 -34.35
N GLU A 130 12.64 4.30 -35.15
CA GLU A 130 12.51 4.36 -36.60
C GLU A 130 11.14 4.87 -37.09
N ALA A 131 10.17 5.07 -36.19
CA ALA A 131 8.85 5.59 -36.55
C ALA A 131 8.95 7.03 -37.09
N THR A 132 8.36 7.26 -38.26
CA THR A 132 8.26 8.60 -38.87
C THR A 132 7.12 9.41 -38.24
N PRO A 133 7.19 10.76 -38.23
CA PRO A 133 6.10 11.60 -37.74
C PRO A 133 4.75 11.29 -38.38
N GLU A 134 4.71 11.01 -39.68
CA GLU A 134 3.47 10.70 -40.41
C GLU A 134 2.87 9.36 -39.96
N GLN A 135 3.70 8.37 -39.63
CA GLN A 135 3.25 7.10 -39.07
C GLN A 135 2.68 7.27 -37.66
N ILE A 136 3.29 8.13 -36.84
CA ILE A 136 2.81 8.45 -35.50
C ILE A 136 1.46 9.15 -35.59
N ASP A 137 1.34 10.20 -36.41
CA ASP A 137 0.10 10.96 -36.61
C ASP A 137 -1.02 10.06 -37.14
N SER A 138 -0.70 9.17 -38.10
CA SER A 138 -1.66 8.21 -38.63
C SER A 138 -2.11 7.19 -37.57
N ALA A 139 -1.22 6.74 -36.69
CA ALA A 139 -1.55 5.76 -35.65
C ALA A 139 -2.42 6.37 -34.55
N LEU A 140 -2.17 7.63 -34.19
CA LEU A 140 -2.92 8.35 -33.16
C LEU A 140 -4.19 9.03 -33.68
N GLN A 141 -4.48 8.92 -34.99
CA GLN A 141 -5.64 9.54 -35.60
C GLN A 141 -6.95 9.09 -34.91
N GLY A 142 -7.76 10.07 -34.48
CA GLY A 142 -9.04 9.81 -33.80
C GLY A 142 -8.93 9.57 -32.30
N LEU A 143 -7.72 9.60 -31.73
CA LEU A 143 -7.49 9.60 -30.29
C LEU A 143 -7.23 11.03 -29.82
N THR A 144 -7.68 11.36 -28.62
CA THR A 144 -7.48 12.71 -28.06
C THR A 144 -6.15 12.75 -27.31
N PRO A 145 -5.15 13.54 -27.74
CA PRO A 145 -3.91 13.68 -27.00
C PRO A 145 -4.18 14.21 -25.59
N ILE A 146 -3.51 13.64 -24.59
CA ILE A 146 -3.51 14.16 -23.23
C ILE A 146 -2.14 14.80 -23.02
N PRO A 147 -2.07 16.14 -22.93
CA PRO A 147 -0.81 16.81 -22.62
C PRO A 147 -0.28 16.34 -21.27
N ARG A 148 0.97 15.86 -21.25
CA ARG A 148 1.67 15.46 -20.04
C ARG A 148 3.12 15.90 -20.12
N GLU A 149 3.56 16.59 -19.09
CA GLU A 149 4.97 16.86 -18.88
C GLU A 149 5.67 15.57 -18.42
N ASN A 150 6.92 15.39 -18.82
CA ASN A 150 7.75 14.24 -18.42
C ASN A 150 7.23 12.88 -18.90
N LEU A 151 6.66 12.78 -20.10
CA LEU A 151 6.58 11.49 -20.79
C LEU A 151 7.94 11.12 -21.36
N ALA A 152 8.22 9.81 -21.40
CA ALA A 152 9.41 9.31 -22.08
C ALA A 152 9.40 9.74 -23.56
N ALA A 153 10.59 9.90 -24.13
CA ALA A 153 10.71 10.29 -25.53
C ALA A 153 9.95 9.31 -26.45
N ARG A 154 9.15 9.85 -27.37
CA ARG A 154 8.28 9.09 -28.31
C ARG A 154 7.16 8.29 -27.66
N SER A 155 6.84 8.58 -26.39
CA SER A 155 5.64 8.09 -25.73
C SER A 155 4.55 9.14 -25.80
N HIS A 156 3.33 8.70 -26.06
CA HIS A 156 2.14 9.53 -26.17
C HIS A 156 1.06 8.97 -25.26
N LEU A 157 0.56 9.83 -24.36
CA LEU A 157 -0.64 9.56 -23.61
C LEU A 157 -1.84 10.07 -24.40
N VAL A 158 -2.78 9.18 -24.68
CA VAL A 158 -3.97 9.49 -25.47
C VAL A 158 -5.22 8.95 -24.82
N ARG A 159 -6.34 9.64 -25.01
CA ARG A 159 -7.66 9.21 -24.56
C ARG A 159 -8.41 8.55 -25.71
N VAL A 160 -9.04 7.43 -25.40
CA VAL A 160 -10.01 6.78 -26.28
C VAL A 160 -11.38 7.39 -25.99
N ALA A 161 -12.11 7.80 -27.03
CA ALA A 161 -13.46 8.32 -26.90
C ALA A 161 -14.47 7.18 -26.63
N THR A 162 -14.33 6.55 -25.47
CA THR A 162 -15.15 5.44 -25.01
C THR A 162 -15.53 5.61 -23.54
N ARG A 163 -16.58 4.90 -23.14
CA ARG A 163 -17.00 4.73 -21.75
C ARG A 163 -16.63 3.34 -21.22
N SER A 164 -15.92 2.51 -21.99
CA SER A 164 -15.61 1.12 -21.63
C SER A 164 -14.11 0.81 -21.60
N GLY A 165 -13.63 0.27 -20.48
CA GLY A 165 -12.26 -0.20 -20.33
C GLY A 165 -11.90 -1.35 -21.28
N LEU A 166 -12.89 -2.17 -21.66
CA LEU A 166 -12.71 -3.24 -22.64
C LEU A 166 -12.45 -2.69 -24.05
N GLU A 167 -13.15 -1.63 -24.43
CA GLU A 167 -12.92 -0.96 -25.72
C GLU A 167 -11.57 -0.26 -25.75
N THR A 168 -11.15 0.32 -24.61
CA THR A 168 -9.78 0.86 -24.47
C THR A 168 -8.74 -0.24 -24.68
N LEU A 169 -8.89 -1.39 -24.03
CA LEU A 169 -7.96 -2.53 -24.20
C LEU A 169 -7.91 -3.02 -25.65
N GLN A 170 -9.05 -3.10 -26.34
CA GLN A 170 -9.10 -3.45 -27.76
C GLN A 170 -8.35 -2.42 -28.62
N GLN A 171 -8.49 -1.12 -28.33
CA GLN A 171 -7.75 -0.07 -29.02
C GLN A 171 -6.24 -0.19 -28.78
N ALA A 172 -5.81 -0.46 -27.54
CA ALA A 172 -4.41 -0.72 -27.20
C ALA A 172 -3.84 -1.87 -28.06
N ASN A 173 -4.56 -2.99 -28.10
CA ASN A 173 -4.17 -4.17 -28.85
C ASN A 173 -4.06 -3.91 -30.35
N ARG A 174 -4.94 -3.08 -30.94
CA ARG A 174 -4.84 -2.67 -32.35
C ARG A 174 -3.58 -1.86 -32.62
N LEU A 175 -3.28 -0.87 -31.78
CA LEU A 175 -2.08 -0.04 -31.92
C LEU A 175 -0.81 -0.86 -31.78
N ALA A 176 -0.78 -1.79 -30.83
CA ALA A 176 0.37 -2.65 -30.60
C ALA A 176 0.74 -3.51 -31.81
N GLN A 177 -0.19 -3.83 -32.73
CA GLN A 177 0.11 -4.59 -33.95
C GLN A 177 0.91 -3.81 -35.00
N LEU A 178 0.99 -2.47 -34.88
CA LEU A 178 1.71 -1.66 -35.84
C LEU A 178 3.22 -1.90 -35.69
N PRO A 179 3.98 -2.14 -36.78
CA PRO A 179 5.39 -2.57 -36.70
C PRO A 179 6.31 -1.51 -36.09
N PHE A 180 5.92 -0.24 -36.18
CA PHE A 180 6.63 0.91 -35.63
C PHE A 180 6.15 1.32 -34.23
N VAL A 181 5.19 0.59 -33.65
CA VAL A 181 4.79 0.72 -32.24
C VAL A 181 5.59 -0.27 -31.41
N GLN A 182 6.24 0.22 -30.36
CA GLN A 182 7.01 -0.60 -29.42
C GLN A 182 6.06 -1.33 -28.46
N TYR A 183 5.14 -0.59 -27.85
CA TYR A 183 4.03 -1.11 -27.06
C TYR A 183 2.87 -0.11 -27.02
N ALA A 184 1.68 -0.63 -26.74
CA ALA A 184 0.49 0.18 -26.47
C ALA A 184 -0.34 -0.55 -25.41
N GLU A 185 -0.55 0.10 -24.27
CA GLU A 185 -1.23 -0.49 -23.12
C GLU A 185 -2.26 0.48 -22.51
N PRO A 186 -3.34 -0.04 -21.89
CA PRO A 186 -4.17 0.76 -21.01
C PRO A 186 -3.32 1.36 -19.91
N ASN A 187 -3.54 2.64 -19.61
CA ASN A 187 -2.97 3.24 -18.43
C ASN A 187 -3.74 2.74 -17.20
N PHE A 188 -3.20 1.73 -16.53
CA PHE A 188 -3.91 1.01 -15.46
C PHE A 188 -4.02 1.85 -14.19
N MET A 189 -5.08 1.56 -13.42
CA MET A 189 -5.20 1.94 -12.03
C MET A 189 -5.23 0.66 -11.20
N ASN A 190 -4.22 0.45 -10.36
CA ASN A 190 -4.11 -0.78 -9.57
C ASN A 190 -5.06 -0.79 -8.38
N LEU A 191 -5.59 -1.99 -8.10
CA LEU A 191 -6.29 -2.31 -6.87
C LEU A 191 -5.36 -3.20 -6.05
N LEU A 192 -5.03 -2.76 -4.83
CA LEU A 192 -4.19 -3.56 -3.95
C LEU A 192 -5.00 -4.77 -3.44
N ASP A 193 -4.64 -5.99 -3.86
CA ASP A 193 -5.19 -7.25 -3.31
C ASP A 193 -4.16 -8.40 -3.34
N GLU A 194 -4.02 -9.07 -2.20
CA GLU A 194 -2.94 -9.99 -1.78
C GLU A 194 -3.04 -11.40 -2.41
N ALA A 195 -2.26 -11.73 -3.45
CA ALA A 195 -1.87 -13.12 -3.78
C ALA A 195 -0.95 -13.18 -5.02
N LEU A 196 0.24 -13.82 -4.94
CA LEU A 196 1.00 -14.17 -6.15
C LEU A 196 2.11 -15.26 -6.07
N GLN A 197 2.16 -16.09 -7.12
CA GLN A 197 3.11 -17.16 -7.49
C GLN A 197 4.39 -16.65 -8.25
N PRO A 198 5.27 -17.52 -8.80
CA PRO A 198 6.49 -18.12 -8.25
C PRO A 198 7.81 -17.37 -8.61
N ALA A 199 8.93 -17.75 -7.97
CA ALA A 199 10.16 -16.96 -7.80
C ALA A 199 11.22 -17.02 -8.94
N PRO A 200 12.04 -15.95 -9.12
CA PRO A 200 13.18 -15.92 -10.06
C PRO A 200 14.55 -16.28 -9.44
N ASP A 201 15.56 -16.42 -10.31
CA ASP A 201 16.91 -16.94 -10.02
C ASP A 201 17.86 -15.91 -9.37
N PHE A 202 18.20 -16.16 -8.11
CA PHE A 202 18.95 -15.27 -7.22
C PHE A 202 20.48 -15.25 -7.45
N GLU A 203 21.05 -16.24 -8.14
CA GLU A 203 22.52 -16.33 -8.29
C GLU A 203 23.05 -15.34 -9.32
N ALA A 204 22.26 -15.00 -10.34
CA ALA A 204 22.61 -13.98 -11.32
C ALA A 204 22.72 -12.57 -10.72
N LEU A 205 21.92 -12.28 -9.68
CA LEU A 205 21.86 -10.95 -9.05
C LEU A 205 23.09 -10.67 -8.16
N LYS A 206 23.56 -11.68 -7.42
CA LYS A 206 24.72 -11.54 -6.52
C LYS A 206 26.00 -11.12 -7.25
N ALA A 207 26.17 -11.54 -8.49
CA ALA A 207 27.36 -11.22 -9.30
C ALA A 207 27.49 -9.71 -9.61
N ARG A 208 26.37 -8.97 -9.65
CA ARG A 208 26.31 -7.59 -10.16
C ARG A 208 26.77 -6.50 -9.17
N PHE A 209 26.81 -6.79 -7.86
CA PHE A 209 27.12 -5.80 -6.80
C PHE A 209 28.53 -5.94 -6.18
N SER A 210 29.46 -6.61 -6.86
CA SER A 210 30.78 -6.99 -6.33
C SER A 210 31.92 -5.97 -6.61
N GLY A 211 31.68 -4.66 -6.42
CA GLY A 211 32.67 -3.58 -6.65
C GLY A 211 33.13 -2.84 -5.38
N PRO A 212 34.36 -2.27 -5.32
CA PRO A 212 34.86 -1.56 -4.15
C PRO A 212 34.23 -0.16 -4.00
N VAL A 213 33.60 0.09 -2.85
CA VAL A 213 33.02 1.39 -2.44
C VAL A 213 34.11 2.34 -1.94
N ARG A 214 34.10 3.61 -2.36
CA ARG A 214 35.02 4.66 -1.87
C ARG A 214 34.28 5.62 -0.95
N PHE A 215 34.66 5.65 0.33
CA PHE A 215 34.12 6.57 1.32
C PHE A 215 34.92 7.88 1.37
N LYS A 216 34.27 9.03 1.54
CA LYS A 216 34.94 10.24 2.05
C LYS A 216 35.12 10.07 3.56
N ALA A 217 36.35 10.22 4.05
CA ALA A 217 36.63 10.13 5.48
C ALA A 217 35.99 11.32 6.24
N ALA A 218 35.34 11.03 7.37
CA ALA A 218 34.77 12.03 8.27
C ALA A 218 35.82 13.04 8.76
N ARG A 219 35.43 14.33 8.87
CA ARG A 219 36.22 15.38 9.53
C ARG A 219 35.73 15.52 10.97
N THR A 220 36.23 14.64 11.83
CA THR A 220 36.38 14.85 13.28
C THR A 220 35.16 15.44 14.01
N ALA A 221 34.15 14.60 14.28
CA ALA A 221 33.35 14.71 15.49
C ALA A 221 33.49 13.41 16.28
N PRO A 222 33.96 13.42 17.54
CA PRO A 222 33.96 12.20 18.35
C PRO A 222 32.52 11.81 18.64
N LEU A 223 32.15 10.57 18.28
CA LEU A 223 30.98 9.94 18.87
C LEU A 223 31.15 9.86 20.40
N PRO A 224 30.06 9.91 21.18
CA PRO A 224 30.13 9.66 22.61
C PRO A 224 30.86 8.34 22.89
N GLU A 225 31.83 8.36 23.80
CA GLU A 225 32.63 7.18 24.15
C GLU A 225 31.74 5.98 24.49
N PRO A 226 32.11 4.76 24.07
CA PRO A 226 31.38 3.55 24.42
C PRO A 226 31.58 3.25 25.91
N LEU A 227 30.62 3.65 26.74
CA LEU A 227 30.57 3.21 28.13
C LEU A 227 30.37 1.70 28.18
N GLU A 228 31.29 1.00 28.84
CA GLU A 228 31.21 -0.40 29.16
C GLU A 228 29.98 -0.68 30.03
N GLN A 229 28.87 -1.10 29.42
CA GLN A 229 27.91 -2.07 30.00
C GLN A 229 26.84 -2.42 28.95
N ARG A 230 27.12 -3.49 28.20
CA ARG A 230 26.16 -4.13 27.31
C ARG A 230 25.17 -4.92 28.17
N GLY A 231 23.95 -4.43 28.30
CA GLY A 231 22.86 -5.18 28.93
C GLY A 231 21.62 -5.12 28.04
N ALA A 232 21.08 -6.28 27.66
CA ALA A 232 19.79 -6.35 26.99
C ALA A 232 18.69 -5.77 27.88
N ALA A 233 17.67 -5.16 27.27
CA ALA A 233 16.47 -4.80 28.02
C ALA A 233 15.85 -6.08 28.57
N THR A 234 15.50 -6.08 29.86
CA THR A 234 14.75 -7.18 30.45
C THR A 234 13.27 -6.88 30.24
N TRP A 235 12.68 -7.49 29.22
CA TRP A 235 11.24 -7.43 29.00
C TRP A 235 10.52 -8.37 29.96
N THR A 236 9.59 -7.82 30.72
CA THR A 236 8.72 -8.57 31.62
C THR A 236 7.32 -8.55 31.05
N THR A 237 6.73 -9.74 30.85
CA THR A 237 5.31 -9.88 30.50
C THR A 237 4.47 -9.52 31.72
N ILE A 238 3.61 -8.53 31.57
CA ILE A 238 2.67 -8.05 32.59
C ILE A 238 1.30 -8.72 32.42
N LEU A 239 0.92 -8.97 31.17
CA LEU A 239 -0.33 -9.64 30.79
C LEU A 239 -0.07 -10.60 29.63
N ASP A 240 -0.60 -11.82 29.69
CA ASP A 240 -0.57 -12.80 28.60
C ASP A 240 -1.86 -13.61 28.62
N GLU A 241 -2.93 -13.04 28.08
CA GLU A 241 -4.25 -13.66 28.06
C GLU A 241 -4.47 -14.37 26.72
N ASP A 242 -4.63 -15.69 26.77
CA ASP A 242 -5.03 -16.54 25.64
C ASP A 242 -6.50 -16.94 25.80
N PHE A 243 -7.38 -16.23 25.10
CA PHE A 243 -8.82 -16.42 25.21
C PHE A 243 -9.33 -17.70 24.53
N SER A 244 -8.43 -18.48 23.88
CA SER A 244 -8.80 -19.78 23.33
C SER A 244 -9.05 -20.86 24.39
N LYS A 245 -8.63 -20.64 25.65
CA LYS A 245 -8.64 -21.66 26.71
C LYS A 245 -9.40 -21.27 27.99
N ALA A 246 -9.53 -19.99 28.34
CA ALA A 246 -10.21 -19.52 29.55
C ALA A 246 -10.85 -18.13 29.32
N PHE A 247 -12.04 -17.88 29.89
CA PHE A 247 -12.86 -16.73 29.50
C PHE A 247 -13.61 -16.04 30.67
N PRO A 248 -13.52 -14.70 30.77
CA PRO A 248 -12.25 -13.98 30.74
C PRO A 248 -11.39 -14.44 31.93
N GLY A 249 -10.06 -14.28 31.83
CA GLY A 249 -9.18 -14.53 32.98
C GLY A 249 -9.55 -13.68 34.20
N PRO A 250 -9.23 -14.11 35.43
CA PRO A 250 -9.41 -13.29 36.62
C PRO A 250 -8.72 -11.93 36.47
N GLY A 251 -9.45 -10.82 36.65
CA GLY A 251 -8.88 -9.46 36.60
C GLY A 251 -9.51 -8.53 35.56
N TRP A 252 -10.28 -9.06 34.61
CA TRP A 252 -11.05 -8.24 33.67
C TRP A 252 -12.35 -7.72 34.29
N ALA A 253 -12.58 -6.42 34.18
CA ALA A 253 -13.88 -5.80 34.39
C ALA A 253 -14.56 -5.56 33.04
N VAL A 254 -15.74 -6.14 32.85
CA VAL A 254 -16.47 -6.11 31.58
C VAL A 254 -17.81 -5.40 31.79
N SER A 255 -18.19 -4.53 30.86
CA SER A 255 -19.46 -3.76 30.89
C SER A 255 -19.94 -3.43 29.48
N GLY A 256 -21.13 -2.85 29.35
CA GLY A 256 -21.75 -2.49 28.05
C GLY A 256 -22.86 -3.45 27.64
N ASN A 257 -23.60 -3.07 26.60
CA ASN A 257 -24.64 -3.91 26.00
C ASN A 257 -24.37 -4.08 24.49
N PRO A 258 -24.26 -5.32 23.99
CA PRO A 258 -24.18 -6.57 24.75
C PRO A 258 -22.86 -6.67 25.52
N THR A 259 -22.87 -7.49 26.57
CA THR A 259 -21.64 -7.89 27.27
C THR A 259 -20.83 -8.89 26.42
N TRP A 260 -19.57 -9.11 26.80
CA TRP A 260 -18.70 -10.08 26.14
C TRP A 260 -19.12 -11.51 26.50
N GLY A 261 -19.13 -12.40 25.50
CA GLY A 261 -19.60 -13.78 25.62
C GLY A 261 -18.64 -14.82 25.02
N ARG A 262 -18.84 -16.07 25.42
CA ARG A 262 -18.10 -17.24 24.91
C ARG A 262 -18.81 -17.76 23.65
N VAL A 263 -18.12 -17.76 22.50
CA VAL A 263 -18.62 -18.46 21.30
C VAL A 263 -17.77 -19.71 21.06
N GLY A 264 -18.40 -20.88 21.14
CA GLY A 264 -17.76 -22.15 20.80
C GLY A 264 -18.04 -22.50 19.34
N PHE A 265 -17.00 -22.60 18.52
CA PHE A 265 -17.11 -23.09 17.14
C PHE A 265 -16.88 -24.61 17.05
N SER A 266 -16.23 -25.21 18.08
CA SER A 266 -16.06 -26.67 18.25
C SER A 266 -15.77 -27.05 19.73
N GLU A 267 -15.68 -28.35 20.04
CA GLU A 267 -15.31 -28.86 21.39
C GLU A 267 -13.92 -28.39 21.86
N THR A 268 -13.05 -27.94 20.95
CA THR A 268 -11.65 -27.60 21.23
C THR A 268 -11.30 -26.13 21.02
N GLU A 269 -12.26 -25.30 20.58
CA GLU A 269 -11.97 -23.94 20.14
C GLU A 269 -12.97 -22.91 20.67
N VAL A 270 -12.50 -22.07 21.57
CA VAL A 270 -13.24 -20.97 22.20
C VAL A 270 -12.71 -19.64 21.69
N ARG A 271 -13.59 -18.63 21.52
CA ARG A 271 -13.23 -17.27 21.09
C ARG A 271 -13.93 -16.19 21.92
N LEU A 272 -13.28 -15.01 22.08
CA LEU A 272 -13.84 -13.82 22.73
C LEU A 272 -14.58 -12.96 21.72
N TRP A 273 -15.86 -12.72 21.98
CA TRP A 273 -16.77 -12.01 21.09
C TRP A 273 -17.67 -11.03 21.86
N PRO A 274 -17.95 -9.83 21.32
CA PRO A 274 -18.90 -8.90 21.91
C PRO A 274 -20.36 -9.30 21.56
N ALA A 275 -20.87 -10.40 22.12
CA ALA A 275 -22.32 -10.64 22.23
C ALA A 275 -22.68 -11.75 23.24
N ALA A 276 -23.83 -11.51 23.87
CA ALA A 276 -24.64 -12.37 24.73
C ALA A 276 -24.02 -12.71 26.11
N GLY A 277 -24.54 -12.02 27.12
CA GLY A 277 -24.17 -12.18 28.52
C GLY A 277 -24.73 -13.43 29.20
N GLY A 278 -24.07 -13.79 30.31
CA GLY A 278 -24.54 -14.79 31.28
C GLY A 278 -24.07 -16.22 31.01
N GLU A 279 -24.29 -17.10 31.98
CA GLU A 279 -23.99 -18.55 31.91
C GLU A 279 -24.77 -19.27 30.77
N ASP A 280 -25.70 -18.56 30.11
CA ASP A 280 -26.62 -19.05 29.08
C ASP A 280 -26.42 -18.39 27.70
N ALA A 281 -25.18 -18.05 27.29
CA ALA A 281 -24.91 -17.49 25.97
C ALA A 281 -25.56 -18.33 24.84
N VAL A 282 -26.56 -17.75 24.17
CA VAL A 282 -27.39 -18.44 23.16
C VAL A 282 -26.61 -18.56 21.84
N PRO A 283 -26.58 -19.74 21.18
CA PRO A 283 -25.94 -19.89 19.89
C PRO A 283 -26.59 -18.99 18.82
N TRP A 284 -25.74 -18.51 17.92
CA TRP A 284 -25.99 -17.88 16.62
C TRP A 284 -27.27 -18.37 15.90
N GLN A 285 -28.44 -17.83 16.25
CA GLN A 285 -29.73 -18.17 15.62
C GLN A 285 -30.72 -16.98 15.48
N GLY A 286 -30.30 -15.72 15.68
CA GLY A 286 -31.27 -14.60 15.71
C GLY A 286 -30.76 -13.21 15.30
N GLY A 287 -29.71 -13.13 14.47
CA GLY A 287 -29.15 -11.85 14.01
C GLY A 287 -28.13 -11.22 14.98
N THR A 288 -27.19 -10.43 14.45
CA THR A 288 -26.24 -9.70 15.30
C THR A 288 -26.87 -8.44 15.88
N PRO A 289 -26.53 -8.08 17.13
CA PRO A 289 -27.01 -6.82 17.69
C PRO A 289 -26.41 -5.63 16.92
N SER A 290 -27.26 -4.73 16.43
CA SER A 290 -26.84 -3.39 16.03
C SER A 290 -26.62 -2.56 17.30
N ASN A 291 -25.49 -1.85 17.41
CA ASN A 291 -25.07 -1.08 18.60
C ASN A 291 -24.39 -1.89 19.71
N LEU A 292 -23.11 -2.22 19.47
CA LEU A 292 -22.29 -3.01 20.38
C LEU A 292 -21.41 -2.08 21.24
N GLU A 293 -21.89 -1.56 22.37
CA GLU A 293 -21.11 -0.69 23.28
C GLU A 293 -20.27 -1.49 24.30
N ALA A 294 -19.70 -2.62 23.88
CA ALA A 294 -18.97 -3.52 24.76
C ALA A 294 -17.64 -2.89 25.23
N ARG A 295 -17.38 -2.92 26.53
CA ARG A 295 -16.18 -2.36 27.17
C ARG A 295 -15.52 -3.37 28.08
N MET A 296 -14.20 -3.42 28.04
CA MET A 296 -13.40 -4.34 28.81
C MET A 296 -12.18 -3.60 29.36
N VAL A 297 -11.92 -3.73 30.67
CA VAL A 297 -10.84 -3.00 31.37
C VAL A 297 -10.01 -3.99 32.18
N TYR A 298 -8.68 -3.89 32.10
CA TYR A 298 -7.75 -4.62 32.95
C TYR A 298 -6.77 -3.68 33.64
N GLY A 299 -6.40 -4.04 34.85
CA GLY A 299 -5.41 -3.33 35.66
C GLY A 299 -5.85 -3.24 37.13
N PRO A 300 -5.15 -2.40 37.93
CA PRO A 300 -4.05 -1.55 37.51
C PRO A 300 -2.75 -2.32 37.24
N PHE A 301 -1.97 -1.82 36.30
CA PHE A 301 -0.58 -2.20 36.06
C PHE A 301 0.36 -1.14 36.65
N ASP A 302 1.46 -1.59 37.25
CA ASP A 302 2.54 -0.70 37.68
C ASP A 302 3.53 -0.50 36.52
N LEU A 303 3.52 0.71 35.95
CA LEU A 303 4.46 1.16 34.91
C LEU A 303 5.44 2.21 35.45
N SER A 304 5.56 2.36 36.77
CA SER A 304 6.39 3.41 37.39
C SER A 304 7.88 3.28 37.07
N ASP A 305 8.35 2.04 36.90
CA ASP A 305 9.72 1.68 36.51
C ASP A 305 9.86 1.35 35.01
N ALA A 306 8.76 1.40 34.24
CA ALA A 306 8.76 1.06 32.84
C ALA A 306 9.39 2.21 32.03
N GLN A 307 10.50 1.93 31.34
CA GLN A 307 11.02 2.85 30.33
C GLN A 307 10.26 2.73 29.02
N PHE A 308 9.90 1.49 28.64
CA PHE A 308 9.02 1.21 27.52
C PHE A 308 7.96 0.21 27.95
N ALA A 309 6.78 0.30 27.35
CA ALA A 309 5.83 -0.81 27.39
C ALA A 309 5.15 -0.96 26.04
N ARG A 310 4.62 -2.16 25.79
CA ARG A 310 3.91 -2.51 24.57
C ARG A 310 2.72 -3.39 24.89
N MET A 311 1.63 -3.19 24.16
CA MET A 311 0.47 -4.07 24.10
C MET A 311 0.34 -4.66 22.70
N VAL A 312 -0.05 -5.92 22.62
CA VAL A 312 -0.39 -6.62 21.37
C VAL A 312 -1.76 -7.25 21.51
N ILE A 313 -2.69 -6.88 20.63
CA ILE A 313 -4.03 -7.48 20.53
C ILE A 313 -4.04 -8.34 19.27
N ARG A 314 -4.20 -9.66 19.41
CA ARG A 314 -4.30 -10.57 18.26
C ARG A 314 -5.77 -10.88 17.98
N LEU A 315 -6.16 -10.80 16.71
CA LEU A 315 -7.49 -11.16 16.24
C LEU A 315 -7.49 -12.56 15.63
N ASP A 316 -8.66 -13.18 15.53
CA ASP A 316 -8.86 -14.44 14.79
C ASP A 316 -9.21 -14.17 13.33
N GLU A 317 -8.39 -14.69 12.42
CA GLU A 317 -8.49 -14.43 10.98
C GLU A 317 -9.63 -15.17 10.27
N GLU A 318 -10.00 -16.35 10.77
CA GLU A 318 -10.93 -17.25 10.08
C GLU A 318 -12.38 -16.81 10.30
N VAL A 319 -12.64 -16.14 11.43
CA VAL A 319 -13.99 -15.79 11.86
C VAL A 319 -14.25 -14.28 11.82
N SER A 320 -13.22 -13.46 12.02
CA SER A 320 -13.35 -12.00 11.98
C SER A 320 -13.71 -11.51 10.57
N LYS A 321 -14.96 -11.07 10.36
CA LYS A 321 -15.42 -10.45 9.10
C LYS A 321 -16.02 -9.08 9.40
N TRP A 322 -15.13 -8.17 9.81
CA TRP A 322 -15.50 -6.84 10.30
C TRP A 322 -15.96 -5.95 9.15
N GLU A 323 -17.24 -5.61 9.15
CA GLU A 323 -17.79 -4.57 8.29
C GLU A 323 -18.51 -3.55 9.18
N ASN A 324 -17.94 -2.34 9.30
CA ASN A 324 -18.54 -1.13 9.90
C ASN A 324 -18.54 -1.07 11.44
N GLU A 325 -17.40 -1.39 12.05
CA GLU A 325 -17.27 -1.43 13.51
C GLU A 325 -15.92 -0.85 13.96
N ASN A 326 -15.88 -0.35 15.18
CA ASN A 326 -14.76 0.38 15.76
C ASN A 326 -14.17 -0.38 16.96
N LEU A 327 -12.87 -0.68 16.91
CA LEU A 327 -12.11 -1.13 18.07
C LEU A 327 -11.30 0.06 18.62
N SER A 328 -11.64 0.49 19.84
CA SER A 328 -10.98 1.59 20.53
C SER A 328 -10.11 1.07 21.67
N VAL A 329 -8.90 1.59 21.76
CA VAL A 329 -8.02 1.40 22.92
C VAL A 329 -8.05 2.65 23.79
N LEU A 330 -8.09 2.45 25.09
CA LEU A 330 -8.15 3.52 26.08
C LEU A 330 -7.14 3.23 27.21
N TYR A 331 -6.73 4.29 27.91
CA TYR A 331 -5.98 4.15 29.15
C TYR A 331 -6.54 5.06 30.24
N SER A 332 -6.28 4.71 31.50
CA SER A 332 -6.60 5.53 32.67
C SER A 332 -5.49 5.42 33.72
N THR A 333 -5.21 6.50 34.44
CA THR A 333 -4.26 6.52 35.57
C THR A 333 -4.95 6.59 36.94
N ASP A 334 -6.28 6.68 36.96
CA ASP A 334 -7.10 6.72 38.18
C ASP A 334 -8.18 5.63 38.22
N GLY A 335 -8.31 4.84 37.15
CA GLY A 335 -9.30 3.78 37.00
C GLY A 335 -10.72 4.30 36.72
N VAL A 336 -10.90 5.61 36.58
CA VAL A 336 -12.21 6.27 36.43
C VAL A 336 -12.29 7.02 35.10
N ASN A 337 -11.29 7.86 34.81
CA ASN A 337 -11.24 8.69 33.62
C ASN A 337 -10.39 8.00 32.56
N PHE A 338 -11.04 7.53 31.49
CA PHE A 338 -10.38 6.89 30.37
C PHE A 338 -10.17 7.86 29.22
N SER A 339 -8.92 7.97 28.77
CA SER A 339 -8.54 8.72 27.57
C SER A 339 -8.50 7.78 26.37
N LEU A 340 -9.15 8.18 25.29
CA LEU A 340 -9.09 7.45 24.01
C LEU A 340 -7.68 7.57 23.42
N VAL A 341 -7.10 6.44 23.05
CA VAL A 341 -5.80 6.35 22.38
C VAL A 341 -6.00 6.45 20.89
N ASP A 342 -6.75 5.48 20.38
CA ASP A 342 -6.90 5.21 18.96
C ASP A 342 -8.22 4.47 18.77
N THR A 343 -8.83 4.68 17.62
CA THR A 343 -10.02 3.96 17.18
C THR A 343 -9.75 3.41 15.81
N TRP A 344 -9.67 2.10 15.73
CA TRP A 344 -9.52 1.43 14.47
C TRP A 344 -10.88 1.14 13.84
N SER A 345 -11.07 1.66 12.64
CA SER A 345 -12.26 1.47 11.81
C SER A 345 -11.85 0.96 10.43
N GLN A 346 -12.19 -0.28 10.08
CA GLN A 346 -11.96 -0.93 8.78
C GLN A 346 -10.60 -0.75 8.06
N GLY A 347 -9.95 -1.90 7.79
CA GLY A 347 -8.95 -2.13 6.76
C GLY A 347 -8.79 -3.63 6.55
N ARG A 348 -8.79 -4.12 5.30
CA ARG A 348 -8.46 -5.53 5.01
C ARG A 348 -6.96 -5.73 5.22
N GLY A 349 -6.57 -6.79 5.92
CA GLY A 349 -5.24 -7.41 5.74
C GLY A 349 -4.30 -7.51 6.94
N ASP A 350 -4.51 -6.81 8.06
CA ASP A 350 -3.55 -6.84 9.17
C ASP A 350 -4.04 -7.64 10.38
N TYR A 351 -3.36 -8.74 10.69
CA TYR A 351 -3.71 -9.63 11.79
C TYR A 351 -2.87 -9.37 13.04
N GLY A 352 -3.29 -8.34 13.78
CA GLY A 352 -2.88 -8.04 15.15
C GLY A 352 -2.31 -6.64 15.32
N TYR A 353 -2.76 -5.94 16.36
CA TYR A 353 -2.42 -4.53 16.60
C TYR A 353 -1.42 -4.39 17.73
N GLY A 354 -0.31 -3.70 17.44
CA GLY A 354 0.70 -3.31 18.41
C GLY A 354 0.49 -1.88 18.87
N TYR A 355 0.50 -1.65 20.18
CA TYR A 355 0.47 -0.33 20.78
C TYR A 355 1.69 -0.13 21.67
N SER A 356 2.30 1.04 21.60
CA SER A 356 3.43 1.44 22.45
C SER A 356 2.98 2.44 23.50
N PHE A 357 3.50 2.28 24.72
CA PHE A 357 3.35 3.23 25.82
C PHE A 357 4.69 3.90 26.11
N ASN A 358 4.65 5.01 26.86
CA ASN A 358 5.83 5.71 27.40
C ASN A 358 6.64 6.49 26.34
N GLN A 359 5.95 6.98 25.31
CA GLN A 359 6.49 7.91 24.30
C GLN A 359 6.05 9.35 24.62
N ASP A 360 6.82 10.36 24.20
CA ASP A 360 6.73 11.74 24.70
C ASP A 360 5.34 12.40 24.58
N ARG A 361 5.12 13.39 25.47
CA ARG A 361 3.91 14.21 25.52
C ARG A 361 3.80 15.10 24.29
N GLY A 362 3.16 14.59 23.24
CA GLY A 362 2.80 15.35 22.04
C GLY A 362 2.05 14.55 20.98
N GLU A 363 2.15 13.21 21.01
CA GLU A 363 1.80 12.35 19.87
C GLU A 363 0.42 11.65 19.94
N ALA A 364 -0.51 12.12 20.77
CA ALA A 364 -1.82 11.48 21.00
C ALA A 364 -2.79 11.50 19.78
N ARG A 365 -2.27 11.61 18.56
CA ARG A 365 -2.99 11.51 17.29
C ARG A 365 -2.33 10.55 16.28
N ARG A 366 -1.35 9.75 16.68
CA ARG A 366 -0.70 8.75 15.82
C ARG A 366 -1.25 7.35 16.12
N PRO A 367 -1.68 6.58 15.10
CA PRO A 367 -2.10 5.20 15.30
C PRO A 367 -1.01 4.38 16.00
N GLY A 368 -1.39 3.63 17.05
CA GLY A 368 -0.45 2.76 17.78
C GLY A 368 0.38 3.38 18.91
N VAL A 369 0.27 4.68 19.21
CA VAL A 369 0.98 5.32 20.34
C VAL A 369 -0.01 5.84 21.39
N ILE A 370 0.14 5.38 22.64
CA ILE A 370 -0.83 5.60 23.72
C ILE A 370 -0.66 6.95 24.41
N ALA A 371 0.46 7.13 25.12
CA ALA A 371 0.81 8.33 25.89
C ALA A 371 2.14 8.08 26.64
N ASP A 372 2.72 9.14 27.21
CA ASP A 372 3.79 9.05 28.21
C ASP A 372 3.21 8.61 29.57
N LEU A 373 3.32 7.32 29.90
CA LEU A 373 2.90 6.76 31.19
C LEU A 373 4.10 6.42 32.08
N ARG A 374 5.29 6.98 31.82
CA ARG A 374 6.46 6.82 32.70
C ARG A 374 6.15 7.36 34.09
N GLY A 375 6.57 6.62 35.11
CA GLY A 375 6.36 7.01 36.50
C GLY A 375 4.93 6.79 37.02
N GLN A 376 4.02 6.20 36.23
CA GLN A 376 2.65 5.93 36.67
C GLN A 376 2.55 4.58 37.41
N PRO A 377 2.25 4.56 38.73
CA PRO A 377 2.19 3.33 39.51
C PRO A 377 0.88 2.54 39.32
N GLN A 378 -0.12 3.16 38.70
CA GLN A 378 -1.41 2.54 38.45
C GLN A 378 -1.93 2.96 37.08
N VAL A 379 -1.92 2.02 36.14
CA VAL A 379 -2.41 2.21 34.78
C VAL A 379 -3.44 1.14 34.46
N TRP A 380 -4.63 1.55 34.06
CA TRP A 380 -5.67 0.67 33.53
C TRP A 380 -5.70 0.79 32.02
N ILE A 381 -5.87 -0.36 31.37
CA ILE A 381 -6.07 -0.42 29.92
C ILE A 381 -7.51 -0.79 29.65
N GLY A 382 -8.16 0.03 28.84
CA GLY A 382 -9.52 -0.19 28.36
C GLY A 382 -9.50 -0.58 26.89
N ILE A 383 -10.39 -1.49 26.53
CA ILE A 383 -10.76 -1.83 25.16
C ILE A 383 -12.24 -1.57 25.07
N SER A 384 -12.63 -0.65 24.20
CA SER A 384 -14.03 -0.39 23.87
C SER A 384 -14.27 -0.82 22.46
N TYR A 385 -15.46 -1.29 22.23
CA TYR A 385 -15.95 -1.57 20.91
C TYR A 385 -17.24 -0.77 20.71
N SER A 386 -17.44 -0.27 19.49
CA SER A 386 -18.65 0.46 19.12
C SER A 386 -18.99 0.23 17.66
N THR A 387 -20.28 0.26 17.33
CA THR A 387 -20.71 0.47 15.95
C THR A 387 -21.02 1.94 15.79
N PRO A 388 -20.63 2.62 14.69
CA PRO A 388 -21.09 3.97 14.44
C PRO A 388 -22.63 4.02 14.46
N ASP A 389 -23.19 5.08 15.03
CA ASP A 389 -24.63 5.33 15.01
C ASP A 389 -25.13 5.16 13.57
N ARG A 390 -26.23 4.41 13.39
CA ARG A 390 -26.93 4.20 12.12
C ARG A 390 -26.65 5.35 11.15
N ALA A 391 -25.92 5.07 10.07
CA ALA A 391 -26.36 5.64 8.82
C ALA A 391 -27.80 5.16 8.68
N VAL A 392 -28.74 6.06 8.98
CA VAL A 392 -30.09 6.01 8.46
C VAL A 392 -29.89 5.67 7.00
N TRP A 393 -30.17 4.42 6.62
CA TRP A 393 -30.51 4.15 5.25
C TRP A 393 -31.69 5.09 5.03
N ASP A 394 -31.52 6.09 4.18
CA ASP A 394 -32.61 6.98 3.81
C ASP A 394 -33.75 6.06 3.38
N ASP A 395 -34.76 5.97 4.23
CA ASP A 395 -36.08 5.49 3.91
C ASP A 395 -36.66 6.52 2.93
N ASP A 396 -36.20 6.50 1.68
CA ASP A 396 -36.98 7.11 0.61
C ASP A 396 -38.15 6.17 0.36
N GLU A 397 -39.24 6.52 1.05
CA GLU A 397 -40.62 6.10 0.84
C GLU A 397 -40.90 5.77 -0.64
N ASP A 398 -41.24 4.52 -0.90
CA ASP A 398 -42.31 4.20 -1.85
C ASP A 398 -42.90 2.86 -1.41
N ASP A 399 -44.03 2.97 -0.70
CA ASP A 399 -45.01 1.92 -0.50
C ASP A 399 -45.30 1.24 -1.84
N ASP A 400 -45.03 -0.05 -1.95
CA ASP A 400 -45.87 -0.96 -2.72
C ASP A 400 -45.79 -2.36 -2.10
N GLU A 401 -46.98 -2.86 -1.78
CA GLU A 401 -47.32 -4.08 -1.06
C GLU A 401 -46.68 -5.35 -1.67
N ASP A 402 -46.50 -6.36 -0.81
CA ASP A 402 -46.03 -7.73 -1.08
C ASP A 402 -44.51 -8.00 -0.99
N ASP A 403 -43.97 -7.95 0.23
CA ASP A 403 -42.96 -8.95 0.61
C ASP A 403 -43.16 -9.44 2.05
N ASN A 404 -43.87 -10.57 2.19
CA ASN A 404 -43.89 -11.40 3.40
C ASN A 404 -42.56 -12.16 3.55
N ASN A 405 -41.44 -11.45 3.48
CA ASN A 405 -40.15 -11.95 3.91
C ASN A 405 -39.68 -11.18 5.14
N THR A 406 -40.46 -11.32 6.22
CA THR A 406 -39.89 -11.25 7.57
C THR A 406 -38.94 -12.44 7.67
N ASP A 407 -37.63 -12.22 7.58
CA ASP A 407 -36.60 -12.87 8.42
C ASP A 407 -35.18 -12.55 7.94
N GLU A 408 -34.31 -12.30 8.92
CA GLU A 408 -32.84 -12.16 8.90
C GLU A 408 -32.24 -10.75 8.70
N PRO A 409 -31.88 -10.04 9.80
CA PRO A 409 -30.84 -9.03 9.75
C PRO A 409 -29.51 -9.71 9.44
N VAL A 410 -28.89 -9.42 8.30
CA VAL A 410 -27.55 -9.95 7.96
C VAL A 410 -26.51 -9.24 8.80
N GLY A 411 -26.43 -9.71 10.03
CA GLY A 411 -25.48 -9.26 11.03
C GLY A 411 -24.11 -9.82 10.78
N PHE A 412 -23.13 -8.96 10.51
CA PHE A 412 -21.75 -9.40 10.32
C PHE A 412 -21.08 -9.65 11.66
N PRO A 413 -20.22 -10.68 11.71
CA PRO A 413 -19.56 -11.03 12.93
C PRO A 413 -18.42 -10.06 13.24
N GLY A 414 -18.51 -9.32 14.36
CA GLY A 414 -17.48 -8.39 14.80
C GLY A 414 -16.17 -9.04 15.31
N PRO A 415 -15.33 -8.31 16.08
CA PRO A 415 -14.06 -8.81 16.60
C PRO A 415 -14.13 -10.16 17.25
N PHE A 416 -13.26 -11.06 16.81
CA PHE A 416 -12.81 -12.16 17.64
C PHE A 416 -11.39 -11.89 18.11
N ILE A 417 -11.24 -11.54 19.39
CA ILE A 417 -9.91 -11.36 19.99
C ILE A 417 -9.41 -12.73 20.43
N LYS A 418 -8.24 -13.12 19.92
CA LYS A 418 -7.56 -14.37 20.26
C LYS A 418 -6.73 -14.23 21.54
N SER A 419 -5.97 -13.15 21.65
CA SER A 419 -5.09 -12.93 22.80
C SER A 419 -4.75 -11.46 23.00
N ILE A 420 -4.44 -11.08 24.25
CA ILE A 420 -3.86 -9.78 24.58
C ILE A 420 -2.57 -10.01 25.37
N GLN A 421 -1.48 -9.44 24.90
CA GLN A 421 -0.19 -9.50 25.58
C GLN A 421 0.32 -8.08 25.89
N ILE A 422 0.72 -7.82 27.14
CA ILE A 422 1.34 -6.57 27.55
C ILE A 422 2.72 -6.87 28.14
N LYS A 423 3.75 -6.16 27.68
CA LYS A 423 5.12 -6.27 28.19
C LYS A 423 5.67 -4.89 28.55
N LYS A 424 6.51 -4.82 29.58
CA LYS A 424 7.34 -3.63 29.86
C LYS A 424 8.82 -3.96 29.84
N ALA A 425 9.63 -2.98 29.49
CA ALA A 425 11.07 -2.98 29.69
C ALA A 425 11.44 -1.92 30.74
N THR A 426 12.22 -2.32 31.74
CA THR A 426 12.71 -1.45 32.82
C THR A 426 14.09 -0.85 32.53
N ARG A 427 14.68 -1.23 31.39
CA ARG A 427 15.95 -0.70 30.89
C ARG A 427 15.79 -0.35 29.42
N SER A 428 16.23 0.83 29.02
CA SER A 428 16.41 1.20 27.62
C SER A 428 17.67 0.55 27.05
N GLY A 429 17.69 0.36 25.73
CA GLY A 429 18.94 0.18 25.01
C GLY A 429 19.85 1.39 25.19
N ARG A 430 21.07 1.33 24.66
CA ARG A 430 21.93 2.51 24.59
C ARG A 430 21.21 3.60 23.77
N ALA A 431 21.12 4.82 24.29
CA ALA A 431 20.72 5.97 23.47
C ALA A 431 21.81 6.21 22.40
N ILE A 432 21.40 6.18 21.14
CA ILE A 432 22.28 6.40 19.98
C ILE A 432 22.39 7.89 19.63
N SER A 433 21.47 8.72 20.14
CA SER A 433 21.45 10.18 20.04
C SER A 433 20.82 10.79 21.31
N ASN A 434 20.68 12.12 21.37
CA ASN A 434 19.91 12.77 22.44
C ASN A 434 18.37 12.68 22.22
N ASP A 435 17.93 12.03 21.14
CA ASP A 435 16.53 11.94 20.76
C ASP A 435 15.81 10.90 21.63
N PRO A 436 14.61 11.21 22.17
CA PRO A 436 13.98 10.43 23.24
C PRO A 436 13.62 8.99 22.88
N LEU A 437 13.30 8.69 21.61
CA LEU A 437 12.94 7.35 21.13
C LEU A 437 14.12 6.60 20.51
N SER A 438 15.29 7.23 20.39
CA SER A 438 16.49 6.60 19.83
C SER A 438 16.89 5.27 20.49
N PRO A 439 16.66 5.02 21.80
CA PRO A 439 16.98 3.73 22.39
C PRO A 439 16.11 2.56 21.88
N MET A 440 14.96 2.83 21.26
CA MET A 440 14.07 1.79 20.68
C MET A 440 14.46 1.38 19.26
N GLN A 441 15.34 2.14 18.59
CA GLN A 441 15.69 1.94 17.19
C GLN A 441 16.73 0.83 17.02
N TRP A 442 16.34 -0.40 17.39
CA TRP A 442 17.15 -1.61 17.26
C TRP A 442 17.73 -1.77 15.86
N HIS A 443 17.00 -1.36 14.82
CA HIS A 443 17.45 -1.44 13.43
C HIS A 443 18.72 -0.63 13.16
N LEU A 444 19.03 0.37 14.00
CA LEU A 444 20.25 1.20 13.92
C LEU A 444 21.37 0.70 14.85
N ASP A 445 21.01 0.23 16.05
CA ASP A 445 21.91 -0.36 17.07
C ASP A 445 21.12 -1.34 17.95
N ASN A 446 21.24 -2.65 17.68
CA ASN A 446 20.52 -3.69 18.40
C ASN A 446 21.36 -4.20 19.57
N THR A 447 20.99 -3.80 20.78
CA THR A 447 21.56 -4.30 22.03
C THR A 447 20.69 -5.38 22.69
N GLY A 448 19.68 -5.90 21.98
CA GLY A 448 18.63 -6.74 22.54
C GLY A 448 17.56 -5.94 23.31
N GLN A 449 17.50 -4.62 23.12
CA GLN A 449 16.61 -3.71 23.86
C GLN A 449 15.13 -3.98 23.64
N THR A 450 14.80 -4.79 22.64
CA THR A 450 13.44 -5.07 22.19
C THR A 450 13.13 -6.57 22.19
N GLY A 451 14.02 -7.37 22.78
CA GLY A 451 13.95 -8.83 22.76
C GLY A 451 14.53 -9.47 21.49
N GLY A 452 15.32 -8.72 20.72
CA GLY A 452 16.06 -9.21 19.55
C GLY A 452 17.45 -9.77 19.85
N THR A 453 18.11 -10.25 18.81
CA THR A 453 19.50 -10.73 18.87
C THR A 453 20.47 -9.54 18.81
N PRO A 454 21.32 -9.31 19.83
CA PRO A 454 22.26 -8.19 19.78
C PRO A 454 23.18 -8.23 18.55
N GLY A 455 23.33 -7.10 17.87
CA GLY A 455 24.09 -6.95 16.62
C GLY A 455 23.36 -7.36 15.34
N ALA A 456 22.11 -7.82 15.43
CA ALA A 456 21.20 -7.97 14.29
C ALA A 456 20.59 -6.60 13.93
N ASP A 457 21.37 -5.79 13.21
CA ASP A 457 21.08 -4.42 12.82
C ASP A 457 21.89 -4.00 11.57
N ILE A 458 21.61 -2.81 11.04
CA ILE A 458 22.31 -2.28 9.84
C ILE A 458 23.68 -1.64 10.18
N ARG A 459 24.07 -1.64 11.46
CA ARG A 459 25.31 -1.04 11.97
C ARG A 459 25.44 0.46 11.68
N ALA A 460 24.34 1.21 11.78
CA ALA A 460 24.31 2.65 11.46
C ALA A 460 25.30 3.46 12.31
N VAL A 461 25.37 3.19 13.62
CA VAL A 461 26.30 3.85 14.55
C VAL A 461 27.76 3.66 14.12
N ASN A 462 28.12 2.47 13.63
CA ASN A 462 29.46 2.19 13.12
C ASN A 462 29.75 2.92 11.81
N ALA A 463 28.73 3.16 10.98
CA ALA A 463 28.85 3.93 9.76
C ALA A 463 29.06 5.42 10.06
N TRP A 464 28.27 6.01 10.96
CA TRP A 464 28.41 7.40 11.39
C TRP A 464 29.78 7.69 12.03
N ALA A 465 30.43 6.70 12.64
CA ALA A 465 31.80 6.81 13.14
C ALA A 465 32.85 7.01 12.03
N ARG A 466 32.52 6.67 10.78
CA ARG A 466 33.46 6.58 9.65
C ARG A 466 33.16 7.56 8.53
N THR A 467 31.90 7.95 8.38
CA THR A 467 31.43 8.89 7.35
C THR A 467 30.42 9.86 7.94
N GLU A 468 30.42 11.07 7.41
CA GLU A 468 29.36 12.05 7.63
C GLU A 468 28.26 11.85 6.59
N VAL A 469 27.05 12.25 6.97
CA VAL A 469 25.92 12.37 6.06
C VAL A 469 25.96 13.74 5.43
N ASP A 470 25.81 13.80 4.11
CA ASP A 470 25.71 15.07 3.39
C ASP A 470 24.30 15.64 3.58
N PRO A 471 24.12 16.76 4.31
CA PRO A 471 22.80 17.32 4.57
C PRO A 471 22.13 17.86 3.30
N ASP A 472 22.89 18.10 2.23
CA ASP A 472 22.36 18.54 0.93
C ASP A 472 21.93 17.34 0.05
N LEU A 473 22.09 16.10 0.52
CA LEU A 473 21.56 14.92 -0.17
C LEU A 473 20.04 14.95 -0.16
N VAL A 474 19.44 14.92 -1.34
CA VAL A 474 17.98 14.82 -1.51
C VAL A 474 17.58 13.37 -1.70
N VAL A 475 16.72 12.89 -0.80
CA VAL A 475 16.06 11.58 -0.87
C VAL A 475 14.59 11.78 -1.18
N ALA A 476 14.13 11.24 -2.31
CA ALA A 476 12.73 11.24 -2.66
C ALA A 476 12.00 10.07 -1.98
N VAL A 477 10.93 10.39 -1.27
CA VAL A 477 10.00 9.42 -0.69
C VAL A 477 8.76 9.41 -1.58
N ILE A 478 8.73 8.46 -2.50
CA ILE A 478 7.64 8.31 -3.46
C ILE A 478 6.65 7.33 -2.82
N ASP A 479 5.57 7.86 -2.24
CA ASP A 479 4.69 7.12 -1.33
C ASP A 479 3.32 7.84 -1.16
N THR A 480 2.63 7.69 -0.02
CA THR A 480 1.36 8.34 0.29
C THR A 480 1.45 9.86 0.51
N GLY A 481 2.63 10.43 0.33
CA GLY A 481 3.00 11.78 0.73
C GLY A 481 3.71 11.83 2.09
N VAL A 482 4.38 12.94 2.38
CA VAL A 482 5.13 13.16 3.63
C VAL A 482 4.65 14.45 4.29
N GLU A 483 4.27 14.35 5.57
CA GLU A 483 3.91 15.50 6.39
C GLU A 483 5.11 16.44 6.53
N ASN A 484 4.85 17.76 6.50
CA ASN A 484 5.85 18.75 6.86
C ASN A 484 6.06 18.73 8.39
N HIS A 485 6.79 17.71 8.84
CA HIS A 485 6.93 17.32 10.23
C HIS A 485 8.12 18.01 10.91
N GLU A 486 7.99 18.35 12.19
CA GLU A 486 9.03 19.07 12.97
C GLU A 486 10.36 18.33 13.09
N ASP A 487 10.31 17.00 12.97
CA ASP A 487 11.46 16.09 13.04
C ASP A 487 12.03 15.71 11.66
N LEU A 488 11.62 16.39 10.58
CA LEU A 488 12.10 16.14 9.22
C LEU A 488 12.65 17.42 8.56
N ASN A 489 13.74 17.30 7.82
CA ASN A 489 14.21 18.34 6.90
C ASN A 489 13.43 18.25 5.58
N TRP A 490 12.15 18.60 5.64
CA TRP A 490 11.20 18.49 4.53
C TRP A 490 11.41 19.60 3.49
N ILE A 491 11.39 19.25 2.21
CA ILE A 491 11.42 20.22 1.09
C ILE A 491 10.19 20.04 0.19
N PRO A 492 9.73 21.09 -0.53
CA PRO A 492 8.60 20.96 -1.45
C PRO A 492 8.82 19.87 -2.49
N GLY A 493 7.84 18.98 -2.62
CA GLY A 493 7.87 17.88 -3.56
C GLY A 493 6.76 17.95 -4.62
N TYR A 494 6.23 16.79 -5.01
CA TYR A 494 5.28 16.66 -6.11
C TYR A 494 4.08 15.78 -5.74
N ASP A 495 2.89 16.18 -6.18
CA ASP A 495 1.68 15.38 -6.09
C ASP A 495 1.34 14.73 -7.44
N ALA A 496 1.71 13.45 -7.54
CA ALA A 496 1.47 12.59 -8.68
C ALA A 496 0.03 12.06 -8.74
N THR A 497 -0.92 12.55 -7.94
CA THR A 497 -2.35 12.23 -8.13
C THR A 497 -3.05 13.15 -9.14
N GLY A 498 -2.30 14.10 -9.71
CA GLY A 498 -2.83 15.16 -10.58
C GLY A 498 -3.09 16.48 -9.85
N GLY A 499 -2.79 16.57 -8.55
CA GLY A 499 -2.94 17.77 -7.74
C GLY A 499 -1.85 18.83 -7.94
N GLY A 500 -0.66 18.45 -8.44
CA GLY A 500 0.46 19.38 -8.67
C GLY A 500 0.97 20.11 -7.40
N GLY A 501 0.54 19.64 -6.23
CA GLY A 501 0.88 20.18 -4.92
C GLY A 501 2.22 19.66 -4.38
N PRO A 502 2.59 20.05 -3.15
CA PRO A 502 3.91 19.80 -2.59
C PRO A 502 4.17 18.36 -2.15
N GLY A 503 3.30 17.39 -2.48
CA GLY A 503 3.45 15.99 -2.05
C GLY A 503 3.03 15.71 -0.60
N THR A 504 2.27 16.59 0.05
CA THR A 504 1.72 16.35 1.40
C THR A 504 0.69 15.24 1.40
N PRO A 505 0.62 14.40 2.46
CA PRO A 505 -0.26 13.24 2.50
C PRO A 505 -1.73 13.63 2.50
N GLY A 506 -2.58 12.71 2.05
CA GLY A 506 -4.02 12.82 2.22
C GLY A 506 -4.44 12.61 3.69
N PRO A 507 -5.69 12.95 4.05
CA PRO A 507 -6.28 12.59 5.34
C PRO A 507 -6.06 11.12 5.70
N ASN A 508 -5.69 10.85 6.96
CA ASN A 508 -5.47 9.51 7.52
C ASN A 508 -4.38 8.66 6.82
N GLN A 509 -3.45 9.28 6.09
CA GLN A 509 -2.30 8.60 5.50
C GLN A 509 -1.00 9.03 6.18
N GLY A 510 -0.23 8.04 6.68
CA GLY A 510 1.03 8.29 7.38
C GLY A 510 2.20 7.40 6.93
N HIS A 511 1.98 6.50 5.97
CA HIS A 511 3.00 5.53 5.55
C HIS A 511 4.26 6.20 4.99
N GLY A 512 4.09 7.19 4.09
CA GLY A 512 5.21 7.98 3.57
C GLY A 512 5.96 8.76 4.65
N THR A 513 5.27 9.35 5.63
CA THR A 513 5.89 10.05 6.76
C THR A 513 6.72 9.09 7.63
N SER A 514 6.21 7.88 7.90
CA SER A 514 6.94 6.86 8.64
C SER A 514 8.22 6.43 7.89
N CYS A 515 8.11 6.19 6.57
CA CYS A 515 9.28 5.88 5.73
C CYS A 515 10.31 7.01 5.72
N ALA A 516 9.86 8.27 5.64
CA ALA A 516 10.73 9.44 5.70
C ALA A 516 11.50 9.55 7.02
N GLY A 517 10.86 9.25 8.15
CA GLY A 517 11.50 9.23 9.46
C GLY A 517 12.65 8.23 9.56
N LEU A 518 12.43 7.00 9.06
CA LEU A 518 13.48 5.97 9.01
C LEU A 518 14.68 6.41 8.16
N ILE A 519 14.43 7.12 7.06
CA ILE A 519 15.49 7.62 6.18
C ILE A 519 16.27 8.76 6.85
N GLY A 520 15.58 9.78 7.34
CA GLY A 520 16.20 11.09 7.54
C GLY A 520 15.65 11.94 8.67
N ALA A 521 15.00 11.35 9.69
CA ALA A 521 14.66 12.10 10.91
C ALA A 521 15.88 12.87 11.46
N ILE A 522 15.64 14.08 11.92
CA ILE A 522 16.69 15.01 12.35
C ILE A 522 17.30 14.49 13.65
N GLY A 523 18.52 13.99 13.56
CA GLY A 523 19.21 13.48 14.75
C GLY A 523 19.73 14.59 15.67
N ASN A 524 19.73 14.29 16.96
CA ASN A 524 20.24 15.13 18.05
C ASN A 524 19.49 16.45 18.29
N ASN A 525 18.20 16.52 17.96
CA ASN A 525 17.35 17.70 18.20
C ASN A 525 16.51 17.58 19.49
N GLY A 526 16.54 16.42 20.14
CA GLY A 526 15.78 16.16 21.38
C GLY A 526 14.29 15.90 21.14
N ILE A 527 13.91 15.53 19.92
CA ILE A 527 12.55 15.21 19.49
C ILE A 527 12.57 13.80 18.87
N GLY A 528 11.51 13.02 19.10
CA GLY A 528 11.25 11.81 18.30
C GLY A 528 12.43 10.83 18.19
N VAL A 529 12.83 10.57 16.94
CA VAL A 529 13.74 9.49 16.50
C VAL A 529 14.91 10.07 15.70
N ILE A 530 15.89 9.22 15.34
CA ILE A 530 16.98 9.58 14.42
C ILE A 530 16.92 8.72 13.14
N GLY A 531 17.10 9.34 11.96
CA GLY A 531 17.11 8.61 10.69
C GLY A 531 18.43 7.86 10.44
N VAL A 532 18.46 6.93 9.48
CA VAL A 532 19.71 6.28 9.01
C VAL A 532 20.70 7.31 8.47
N ALA A 533 20.20 8.32 7.77
CA ALA A 533 20.95 9.45 7.26
C ALA A 533 20.40 10.74 7.90
N PRO A 534 20.79 11.08 9.15
CA PRO A 534 20.13 12.13 9.91
C PRO A 534 20.14 13.49 9.18
N GLY A 535 18.96 14.09 9.03
CA GLY A 535 18.81 15.46 8.52
C GLY A 535 18.98 15.66 7.00
N VAL A 536 19.08 14.59 6.20
CA VAL A 536 19.00 14.70 4.73
C VAL A 536 17.70 15.36 4.29
N GLN A 537 17.71 16.01 3.12
CA GLN A 537 16.51 16.63 2.57
C GLN A 537 15.52 15.55 2.11
N ILE A 538 14.30 15.60 2.64
CA ILE A 538 13.21 14.69 2.27
C ILE A 538 12.31 15.37 1.24
N MET A 539 12.27 14.80 0.04
CA MET A 539 11.40 15.23 -1.06
C MET A 539 10.19 14.28 -1.16
N PRO A 540 8.99 14.70 -0.75
CA PRO A 540 7.80 13.89 -0.93
C PRO A 540 7.39 13.79 -2.40
N VAL A 541 7.04 12.59 -2.85
CA VAL A 541 6.27 12.41 -4.08
C VAL A 541 5.02 11.60 -3.73
N ARG A 542 3.90 12.31 -3.57
CA ARG A 542 2.63 11.67 -3.24
C ARG A 542 2.07 10.96 -4.46
N MET A 543 1.72 9.69 -4.33
CA MET A 543 1.16 8.89 -5.42
C MET A 543 -0.18 8.23 -5.12
N THR A 544 -0.74 8.47 -3.94
CA THR A 544 -2.04 7.93 -3.55
C THR A 544 -3.04 9.05 -3.32
N ASP A 545 -4.29 8.86 -3.76
CA ASP A 545 -5.38 9.78 -3.43
C ASP A 545 -5.76 9.71 -1.93
N ASP A 546 -6.71 10.52 -1.46
CA ASP A 546 -7.04 10.57 -0.01
C ASP A 546 -7.65 9.26 0.51
N CYS A 547 -8.08 8.36 -0.37
CA CYS A 547 -8.55 7.02 -0.02
C CYS A 547 -7.43 5.97 -0.05
N GLY A 548 -6.16 6.38 -0.23
CA GLY A 548 -5.01 5.48 -0.26
C GLY A 548 -4.88 4.67 -1.56
N ARG A 549 -5.63 5.00 -2.62
CA ARG A 549 -5.53 4.29 -3.90
C ARG A 549 -4.44 4.89 -4.76
N PHE A 550 -3.75 4.02 -5.48
CA PHE A 550 -2.63 4.40 -6.32
C PHE A 550 -3.12 5.24 -7.50
N ALA A 551 -2.38 6.30 -7.78
CA ALA A 551 -2.52 7.08 -8.99
C ALA A 551 -2.27 6.19 -10.22
N LYS A 552 -2.61 6.73 -11.39
CA LYS A 552 -2.37 6.03 -12.64
C LYS A 552 -0.88 5.87 -12.87
N HIS A 553 -0.51 4.85 -13.63
CA HIS A 553 0.89 4.48 -13.83
C HIS A 553 1.72 5.60 -14.46
N ASP A 554 1.15 6.34 -15.40
CA ASP A 554 1.78 7.51 -16.02
C ASP A 554 2.04 8.65 -15.01
N ASP A 555 1.10 8.88 -14.09
CA ASP A 555 1.22 9.91 -13.08
C ASP A 555 2.33 9.56 -12.07
N ILE A 556 2.37 8.29 -11.63
CA ILE A 556 3.46 7.76 -10.79
C ILE A 556 4.81 7.91 -11.50
N ALA A 557 4.89 7.53 -12.77
CA ALA A 557 6.10 7.67 -13.58
C ALA A 557 6.54 9.13 -13.75
N ALA A 558 5.59 10.07 -13.91
CA ALA A 558 5.88 11.49 -13.93
C ALA A 558 6.43 11.98 -12.59
N GLY A 559 5.92 11.46 -11.46
CA GLY A 559 6.46 11.72 -10.13
C GLY A 559 7.89 11.23 -9.95
N ILE A 560 8.19 10.01 -10.40
CA ILE A 560 9.57 9.45 -10.42
C ILE A 560 10.50 10.36 -11.21
N ARG A 561 10.10 10.77 -12.42
CA ARG A 561 10.90 11.68 -13.25
C ARG A 561 11.12 13.03 -12.60
N TRP A 562 10.04 13.62 -12.10
CA TRP A 562 10.10 14.90 -11.42
C TRP A 562 11.10 14.85 -10.26
N ALA A 563 11.11 13.78 -9.46
CA ALA A 563 12.02 13.63 -8.33
C ALA A 563 13.50 13.74 -8.74
N PHE A 564 13.98 12.89 -9.66
CA PHE A 564 15.40 12.87 -10.02
C PHE A 564 15.82 14.11 -10.82
N GLN A 565 14.90 14.67 -11.63
CA GLN A 565 15.13 15.92 -12.37
C GLN A 565 15.23 17.14 -11.45
N ASN A 566 14.57 17.09 -10.28
CA ASN A 566 14.62 18.14 -9.26
C ASN A 566 15.64 17.88 -8.15
N GLY A 567 16.61 16.99 -8.39
CA GLY A 567 17.79 16.87 -7.54
C GLY A 567 17.82 15.64 -6.64
N ALA A 568 16.75 14.84 -6.58
CA ALA A 568 16.79 13.57 -5.84
C ALA A 568 17.89 12.65 -6.40
N ARG A 569 18.65 12.02 -5.51
CA ARG A 569 19.70 11.04 -5.86
C ARG A 569 19.42 9.65 -5.31
N VAL A 570 18.49 9.56 -4.36
CA VAL A 570 17.97 8.30 -3.84
C VAL A 570 16.46 8.36 -3.94
N LEU A 571 15.84 7.35 -4.55
CA LEU A 571 14.40 7.22 -4.70
C LEU A 571 13.96 6.02 -3.87
N SER A 572 13.33 6.30 -2.73
CA SER A 572 12.77 5.30 -1.84
C SER A 572 11.31 5.06 -2.18
N ASN A 573 10.99 3.80 -2.49
CA ASN A 573 9.67 3.38 -2.95
C ASN A 573 9.18 2.22 -2.09
N SER A 574 8.46 2.52 -1.01
CA SER A 574 7.95 1.51 -0.06
C SER A 574 6.60 0.93 -0.50
N TRP A 575 6.43 0.72 -1.80
CA TRP A 575 5.20 0.24 -2.39
C TRP A 575 5.51 -0.80 -3.45
N SER A 576 4.49 -1.56 -3.82
CA SER A 576 4.57 -2.49 -4.93
C SER A 576 3.32 -2.42 -5.78
N ILE A 577 3.51 -2.65 -7.07
CA ILE A 577 2.45 -2.97 -8.01
C ILE A 577 2.63 -4.40 -8.45
N TYR A 578 1.55 -5.00 -8.87
CA TYR A 578 1.61 -6.40 -9.20
C TYR A 578 1.85 -6.63 -10.69
N LEU A 579 1.28 -5.77 -11.54
CA LEU A 579 1.48 -5.81 -12.97
C LEU A 579 2.71 -4.99 -13.35
N PRO A 580 3.52 -5.44 -14.32
CA PRO A 580 4.53 -4.57 -14.91
C PRO A 580 3.84 -3.38 -15.58
N SER A 581 4.45 -2.21 -15.40
CA SER A 581 4.08 -0.95 -16.04
C SER A 581 5.23 -0.46 -16.89
N ALA A 582 4.95 -0.16 -18.16
CA ALA A 582 5.94 0.39 -19.06
C ALA A 582 6.41 1.78 -18.63
N GLU A 583 5.47 2.63 -18.22
CA GLU A 583 5.70 4.01 -17.80
C GLU A 583 6.65 4.04 -16.61
N ILE A 584 6.34 3.24 -15.58
CA ILE A 584 7.10 3.19 -14.35
C ILE A 584 8.47 2.57 -14.60
N HIS A 585 8.56 1.50 -15.41
CA HIS A 585 9.86 0.89 -15.73
C HIS A 585 10.77 1.87 -16.48
N GLU A 586 10.23 2.61 -17.46
CA GLU A 586 11.00 3.61 -18.19
C GLU A 586 11.45 4.75 -17.29
N ALA A 587 10.59 5.27 -16.42
CA ALA A 587 10.97 6.30 -15.46
C ALA A 587 12.08 5.83 -14.50
N ILE A 588 12.08 4.56 -14.11
CA ILE A 588 13.14 3.94 -13.30
C ILE A 588 14.45 3.85 -14.10
N ILE A 589 14.41 3.39 -15.36
CA ILE A 589 15.59 3.35 -16.23
C ILE A 589 16.19 4.76 -16.34
N GLU A 590 15.36 5.76 -16.68
CA GLU A 590 15.78 7.15 -16.80
C GLU A 590 16.39 7.70 -15.50
N ALA A 591 15.79 7.37 -14.34
CA ALA A 591 16.33 7.76 -13.04
C ALA A 591 17.72 7.14 -12.79
N THR A 592 17.90 5.86 -13.11
CA THR A 592 19.19 5.18 -12.94
C THR A 592 20.25 5.68 -13.93
N GLU A 593 19.87 5.97 -15.18
CA GLU A 593 20.75 6.58 -16.18
C GLU A 593 21.17 8.01 -15.79
N ALA A 594 20.28 8.74 -15.11
CA ALA A 594 20.58 10.04 -14.49
C ALA A 594 21.44 9.94 -13.22
N GLY A 595 21.80 8.73 -12.79
CA GLY A 595 22.69 8.46 -11.66
C GLY A 595 21.99 8.37 -10.30
N ALA A 596 20.66 8.24 -10.27
CA ALA A 596 19.92 8.02 -9.04
C ALA A 596 19.92 6.55 -8.62
N VAL A 597 19.96 6.29 -7.31
CA VAL A 597 19.78 4.96 -6.73
C VAL A 597 18.30 4.74 -6.47
N VAL A 598 17.74 3.66 -7.03
CA VAL A 598 16.31 3.36 -6.95
C VAL A 598 16.10 2.10 -6.12
N LEU A 599 15.37 2.25 -5.01
CA LEU A 599 15.05 1.16 -4.08
C LEU A 599 13.55 0.91 -4.06
N PHE A 600 13.16 -0.36 -4.06
CA PHE A 600 11.77 -0.77 -3.87
C PHE A 600 11.65 -1.88 -2.85
N SER A 601 10.55 -1.89 -2.10
CA SER A 601 10.23 -3.01 -1.22
C SER A 601 9.97 -4.28 -2.03
N ALA A 602 10.47 -5.42 -1.54
CA ALA A 602 10.23 -6.73 -2.14
C ALA A 602 8.78 -7.21 -1.92
N SER A 603 7.97 -6.43 -1.19
CA SER A 603 6.61 -6.72 -0.70
C SER A 603 6.55 -7.51 0.61
N ASN A 604 5.36 -7.56 1.22
CA ASN A 604 5.10 -8.12 2.56
C ASN A 604 4.55 -9.55 2.54
N PHE A 605 4.42 -10.13 1.35
CA PHE A 605 3.75 -11.40 1.16
C PHE A 605 4.72 -12.56 1.28
N GLN A 606 4.69 -13.22 2.44
CA GLN A 606 5.54 -14.37 2.71
C GLN A 606 5.33 -15.49 1.70
N GLY A 607 6.44 -16.01 1.19
CA GLY A 607 6.42 -17.09 0.21
C GLY A 607 6.01 -16.66 -1.20
N GLU A 608 5.67 -15.39 -1.41
CA GLU A 608 5.42 -14.85 -2.75
C GLU A 608 6.71 -14.40 -3.43
N ALA A 609 6.64 -14.34 -4.75
CA ALA A 609 7.72 -13.76 -5.52
C ALA A 609 7.72 -12.23 -5.37
N VAL A 610 8.93 -11.64 -5.30
CA VAL A 610 9.19 -10.19 -5.29
C VAL A 610 8.22 -9.48 -6.22
N ARG A 611 7.61 -8.35 -5.86
CA ARG A 611 6.66 -7.67 -6.78
C ARG A 611 7.32 -6.64 -7.68
N TYR A 612 6.60 -6.16 -8.69
CA TYR A 612 7.04 -4.98 -9.42
C TYR A 612 6.84 -3.73 -8.53
N PRO A 613 7.62 -2.66 -8.72
CA PRO A 613 8.78 -2.52 -9.59
C PRO A 613 10.08 -3.19 -9.07
N ALA A 614 10.10 -3.79 -7.88
CA ALA A 614 11.30 -4.42 -7.31
C ALA A 614 11.89 -5.56 -8.15
N ARG A 615 11.11 -6.17 -9.05
CA ARG A 615 11.62 -7.15 -10.04
C ARG A 615 12.46 -6.55 -11.16
N TYR A 616 12.40 -5.24 -11.40
CA TYR A 616 13.13 -4.64 -12.51
C TYR A 616 14.64 -4.69 -12.26
N PRO A 617 15.46 -5.01 -13.29
CA PRO A 617 16.89 -5.20 -13.13
C PRO A 617 17.65 -3.92 -12.74
N GLU A 618 17.04 -2.75 -12.88
CA GLU A 618 17.59 -1.45 -12.49
C GLU A 618 17.43 -1.16 -10.98
N VAL A 619 16.58 -1.91 -10.29
CA VAL A 619 16.13 -1.63 -8.92
C VAL A 619 16.90 -2.45 -7.89
N ILE A 620 17.19 -1.84 -6.74
CA ILE A 620 17.58 -2.56 -5.53
C ILE A 620 16.30 -3.02 -4.81
N ALA A 621 15.99 -4.31 -4.90
CA ALA A 621 14.89 -4.92 -4.17
C ALA A 621 15.26 -5.14 -2.69
N VAL A 622 14.40 -4.69 -1.76
CA VAL A 622 14.67 -4.73 -0.33
C VAL A 622 13.65 -5.63 0.38
N GLY A 623 14.10 -6.78 0.88
CA GLY A 623 13.32 -7.64 1.79
C GLY A 623 13.40 -7.17 3.25
N SER A 624 12.54 -7.71 4.10
CA SER A 624 12.49 -7.35 5.53
C SER A 624 13.01 -8.47 6.42
N SER A 625 13.83 -8.11 7.42
CA SER A 625 14.20 -8.97 8.54
C SER A 625 13.63 -8.42 9.85
N ASN A 626 13.46 -9.30 10.83
CA ASN A 626 13.10 -8.94 12.19
C ASN A 626 14.36 -8.62 13.04
N GLN A 627 14.13 -8.25 14.29
CA GLN A 627 15.15 -7.94 15.30
C GLN A 627 16.09 -9.10 15.69
N CYS A 628 15.92 -10.27 15.08
CA CYS A 628 16.74 -11.45 15.26
C CYS A 628 17.55 -11.81 14.01
N ASP A 629 17.56 -10.96 12.97
CA ASP A 629 18.14 -11.22 11.64
C ASP A 629 17.44 -12.36 10.87
N GLU A 630 16.22 -12.70 11.26
CA GLU A 630 15.40 -13.69 10.57
C GLU A 630 14.49 -13.00 9.54
N PRO A 631 14.12 -13.67 8.42
CA PRO A 631 13.11 -13.13 7.51
C PRO A 631 11.81 -12.80 8.25
N LYS A 632 11.28 -11.58 8.06
CA LYS A 632 10.08 -11.12 8.75
C LYS A 632 8.88 -12.02 8.45
N ARG A 633 8.22 -12.51 9.50
CA ARG A 633 6.97 -13.29 9.47
C ARG A 633 5.72 -12.44 9.68
N ILE A 634 4.52 -12.98 9.37
CA ILE A 634 3.25 -12.23 9.52
C ILE A 634 3.02 -11.90 11.00
N ASP A 635 3.48 -12.77 11.89
CA ASP A 635 3.46 -12.58 13.34
C ASP A 635 4.64 -11.75 13.89
N ASP A 636 5.63 -11.43 13.05
CA ASP A 636 6.72 -10.53 13.41
C ASP A 636 6.27 -9.07 13.26
N GLN A 637 5.96 -8.44 14.39
CA GLN A 637 5.70 -7.00 14.38
C GLN A 637 7.01 -6.22 14.29
N SER A 638 7.09 -5.30 13.33
CA SER A 638 8.07 -4.21 13.35
C SER A 638 7.70 -3.22 14.44
N MET A 639 8.68 -2.76 15.21
CA MET A 639 8.51 -1.68 16.17
C MET A 639 8.82 -0.34 15.55
#